data_AF-A0A1C3XMN4-F1
#
_entry.id   AF-A0A1C3XMN4-F1
#
_cell.length_a   1.000
_cell.length_b   1.000
_cell.length_c   1.000
_cell.angle_alpha   90.00
_cell.angle_beta   90.00
_cell.angle_gamma   90.00
#
_symmetry.space_group_name_H-M   'P 1'
#
loop_
_entity.id
_entity.type
_entity.pdbx_description
1 polymer ?
#
loop_
_entity_poly.entity_id
_entity_poly.type
_entity_poly.pdbx_seq_one_letter_code
_entity_poly.pdbx_strand_id
1 'polypeptide(L)'
;MSTTTSVWFACHRHLVLGAHALTFGPFGETYTCVPVDGEDLAAALDDAVTLLPVAIYNGEPQAVDPDDECEAVPAKSESLASLTSREGSYLLDSRHGLMQILDGQPVAVSVRNGRSADGIPDKHARIIQKLIPIRDAVREVLNCQELDRPWKDAQVRLRIAWSNFVRAFGPINTTVVSTAEDDETGEVRETHRRPNLQPFLDDPDCWLVASIEDYDLESDTAKPGPIFTERVIAPPAPPVITSAADALAVVLNERGHVDPDHIAELVHRDVGDVIAELGSAIFRDPNGGWWQTADAYLSGAVRDKLKAAEAAAALDPAYARNVTALLEVQPADLRPSDITARLGAPWSPAADIVAFVKETMGAEIRIHHMPELAVWTVEARQLGWMAAGTSEWGTERRHAGQLLSDALNSSVPQIFDTIKDGDSERRVLNVVDTEAAKEKLSRIKTAFQNWIWSDPDRTDRLARVYNDRFNNIVPRAFDGSHLKLPGASGAFVLYDHQKRGIWRIIASGATYLAHAVGAGKTMTMAAAIMEQRRLGLIAKAMLVVPGHCLAQAAREFLALYPGARILVADETNFTKDKRHRFLSRAATATWDAIIITHSAFRFIGVPSAFEQRMIQDELELYEQLLTKVASDDRVSRKRLERLKEGLKERLESLAARKDDLLTILRDRRRPDHRRRGAGVPQTILRDQYVDVEGSRSQRLTARLGPLCEIALRRNQEPWAGAGASLRHADYQHAR
;
A
#
# COMPACT_ATOMS: atom_id res chain seq x y z
N MET A 1 -33.08 19.62 -15.95
CA MET A 1 -33.35 18.19 -15.68
C MET A 1 -32.20 17.38 -16.24
N SER A 2 -31.25 17.01 -15.39
CA SER A 2 -30.04 16.26 -15.75
C SER A 2 -29.96 15.03 -14.83
N THR A 3 -30.80 14.04 -15.09
CA THR A 3 -30.72 12.72 -14.46
C THR A 3 -30.86 11.69 -15.58
N THR A 4 -29.92 10.76 -15.62
CA THR A 4 -29.70 9.78 -16.69
C THR A 4 -30.92 8.85 -16.84
N THR A 5 -31.85 9.22 -17.71
CA THR A 5 -32.90 8.31 -18.19
C THR A 5 -32.38 7.68 -19.47
N SER A 6 -32.59 6.38 -19.69
CA SER A 6 -32.17 5.74 -20.94
C SER A 6 -32.77 6.49 -22.14
N VAL A 7 -31.95 6.82 -23.14
CA VAL A 7 -32.36 7.52 -24.37
C VAL A 7 -33.51 6.78 -25.04
N TRP A 8 -33.54 5.45 -24.94
CA TRP A 8 -34.59 4.62 -25.49
C TRP A 8 -35.97 4.92 -24.88
N PHE A 9 -36.08 5.05 -23.55
CA PHE A 9 -37.35 5.40 -22.89
C PHE A 9 -37.75 6.86 -23.14
N ALA A 10 -36.77 7.75 -23.38
CA ALA A 10 -37.07 9.13 -23.76
C ALA A 10 -37.70 9.23 -25.16
N CYS A 11 -37.30 8.35 -26.09
CA CYS A 11 -37.87 8.22 -27.43
C CYS A 11 -39.15 7.38 -27.47
N HIS A 12 -39.29 6.38 -26.58
CA HIS A 12 -40.45 5.47 -26.51
C HIS A 12 -41.32 5.76 -25.28
N ARG A 13 -41.81 7.00 -25.16
CA ARG A 13 -42.60 7.45 -23.98
C ARG A 13 -43.86 6.63 -23.74
N HIS A 14 -44.42 6.01 -24.78
CA HIS A 14 -45.60 5.13 -24.69
C HIS A 14 -45.31 3.79 -23.98
N LEU A 15 -44.02 3.43 -23.79
CA LEU A 15 -43.60 2.24 -23.04
C LEU A 15 -43.20 2.56 -21.59
N VAL A 16 -43.43 3.81 -21.16
CA VAL A 16 -43.29 4.23 -19.75
C VAL A 16 -44.69 4.34 -19.15
N LEU A 17 -45.05 3.37 -18.31
CA LEU A 17 -46.38 3.27 -17.70
C LEU A 17 -46.51 4.18 -16.46
N GLY A 18 -46.29 5.48 -16.67
CA GLY A 18 -46.34 6.52 -15.65
C GLY A 18 -45.67 7.82 -16.08
N ALA A 19 -45.71 8.83 -15.22
CA ALA A 19 -45.06 10.11 -15.43
C ALA A 19 -43.67 10.16 -14.79
N HIS A 20 -42.65 10.56 -15.56
CA HIS A 20 -41.30 10.83 -15.04
C HIS A 20 -41.35 11.90 -13.95
N ALA A 21 -40.86 11.60 -12.74
CA ALA A 21 -40.81 12.55 -11.64
C ALA A 21 -39.53 12.42 -10.81
N LEU A 22 -39.29 13.42 -9.95
CA LEU A 22 -38.22 13.41 -8.97
C LEU A 22 -38.84 13.46 -7.58
N THR A 23 -38.42 12.57 -6.70
CA THR A 23 -38.84 12.52 -5.30
C THR A 23 -37.65 12.71 -4.38
N PHE A 24 -37.83 13.44 -3.28
CA PHE A 24 -36.79 13.65 -2.29
C PHE A 24 -36.90 12.61 -1.18
N GLY A 25 -35.84 11.80 -1.01
CA GLY A 25 -35.70 10.84 0.08
C GLY A 25 -34.58 11.22 1.05
N PRO A 26 -34.38 10.45 2.13
CA PRO A 26 -33.33 10.66 3.13
C PRO A 26 -31.89 10.59 2.58
N PHE A 27 -31.72 10.18 1.32
CA PHE A 27 -30.44 10.12 0.60
C PHE A 27 -30.32 11.13 -0.56
N GLY A 28 -31.27 12.05 -0.70
CA GLY A 28 -31.31 13.08 -1.73
C GLY A 28 -32.40 12.89 -2.79
N GLU A 29 -32.32 13.67 -3.86
CA GLU A 29 -33.25 13.65 -4.99
C GLU A 29 -33.08 12.37 -5.81
N THR A 30 -34.14 11.59 -5.92
CA THR A 30 -34.14 10.29 -6.61
C THR A 30 -35.22 10.29 -7.68
N TYR A 31 -34.87 9.79 -8.87
CA TYR A 31 -35.81 9.65 -9.99
C TYR A 31 -36.83 8.54 -9.70
N THR A 32 -38.10 8.82 -10.01
CA THR A 32 -39.21 7.89 -9.89
C THR A 32 -40.16 8.03 -11.08
N CYS A 33 -41.05 7.06 -11.25
CA CYS A 33 -42.14 7.10 -12.22
C CYS A 33 -43.45 7.04 -11.45
N VAL A 34 -44.24 8.12 -11.49
CA VAL A 34 -45.48 8.26 -10.73
C VAL A 34 -46.62 7.68 -11.56
N PRO A 35 -47.48 6.82 -10.98
CA PRO A 35 -48.64 6.28 -11.70
C PRO A 35 -49.57 7.40 -12.17
N VAL A 36 -50.22 7.19 -13.32
CA VAL A 36 -51.27 8.10 -13.81
C VAL A 36 -52.59 7.74 -13.14
N ASP A 37 -53.26 8.71 -12.53
CA ASP A 37 -54.51 8.48 -11.81
C ASP A 37 -55.62 7.98 -12.75
N GLY A 38 -56.22 6.84 -12.43
CA GLY A 38 -57.33 6.22 -13.18
C GLY A 38 -56.92 5.16 -14.21
N GLU A 39 -55.63 4.87 -14.34
CA GLU A 39 -55.10 3.84 -15.25
C GLU A 39 -54.85 2.52 -14.49
N ASP A 40 -55.36 1.39 -14.99
CA ASP A 40 -55.06 0.07 -14.42
C ASP A 40 -53.69 -0.40 -14.92
N LEU A 41 -52.71 -0.38 -14.01
CA LEU A 41 -51.32 -0.74 -14.32
C LEU A 41 -51.21 -2.17 -14.87
N ALA A 42 -52.05 -3.11 -14.42
CA ALA A 42 -51.99 -4.49 -14.89
C ALA A 42 -52.39 -4.58 -16.36
N ALA A 43 -53.50 -3.93 -16.72
CA ALA A 43 -53.96 -3.87 -18.12
C ALA A 43 -52.98 -3.10 -19.02
N ALA A 44 -52.44 -1.98 -18.54
CA ALA A 44 -51.48 -1.18 -19.29
C ALA A 44 -50.14 -1.92 -19.50
N LEU A 45 -49.73 -2.75 -18.54
CA LEU A 45 -48.55 -3.61 -18.67
C LEU A 45 -48.77 -4.72 -19.70
N ASP A 46 -49.93 -5.39 -19.66
CA ASP A 46 -50.26 -6.41 -20.65
C ASP A 46 -50.28 -5.82 -22.07
N ASP A 47 -50.90 -4.66 -22.26
CA ASP A 47 -50.92 -3.96 -23.54
C ASP A 47 -49.50 -3.57 -24.00
N ALA A 48 -48.65 -3.05 -23.10
CA ALA A 48 -47.27 -2.70 -23.43
C ALA A 48 -46.42 -3.92 -23.82
N VAL A 49 -46.66 -5.08 -23.19
CA VAL A 49 -45.98 -6.33 -23.54
C VAL A 49 -46.37 -6.81 -24.94
N THR A 50 -47.61 -6.58 -25.39
CA THR A 50 -48.01 -6.93 -26.77
C THR A 50 -47.33 -6.08 -27.84
N LEU A 51 -46.83 -4.90 -27.48
CA LEU A 51 -46.07 -4.01 -28.37
C LEU A 51 -44.59 -4.39 -28.47
N LEU A 52 -44.10 -5.27 -27.59
CA LEU A 52 -42.75 -5.79 -27.68
C LEU A 52 -42.64 -6.74 -28.88
N PRO A 53 -41.62 -6.62 -29.74
CA PRO A 53 -41.56 -7.46 -30.91
C PRO A 53 -41.29 -8.92 -30.49
N VAL A 54 -42.08 -9.83 -31.05
CA VAL A 54 -42.04 -11.25 -30.71
C VAL A 54 -40.86 -11.92 -31.43
N ALA A 55 -40.13 -12.80 -30.74
CA ALA A 55 -39.05 -13.63 -31.28
C ALA A 55 -37.72 -12.93 -31.65
N ILE A 56 -37.36 -11.81 -31.00
CA ILE A 56 -36.04 -11.16 -31.22
C ILE A 56 -34.92 -11.78 -30.38
N TYR A 57 -35.23 -12.38 -29.22
CA TYR A 57 -34.22 -12.93 -28.31
C TYR A 57 -34.11 -14.44 -28.44
N ASN A 58 -33.09 -14.89 -29.17
CA ASN A 58 -32.75 -16.30 -29.38
C ASN A 58 -31.64 -16.81 -28.44
N GLY A 59 -31.21 -16.01 -27.46
CA GLY A 59 -30.16 -16.34 -26.50
C GLY A 59 -28.72 -16.10 -27.00
N GLU A 60 -28.54 -15.63 -28.24
CA GLU A 60 -27.23 -15.23 -28.76
C GLU A 60 -27.13 -13.70 -28.87
N PRO A 61 -26.05 -13.06 -28.38
CA PRO A 61 -25.91 -11.61 -28.45
C PRO A 61 -25.69 -11.15 -29.90
N GLN A 62 -26.69 -10.50 -30.49
CA GLN A 62 -26.60 -9.95 -31.84
C GLN A 62 -25.85 -8.60 -31.83
N ALA A 63 -25.05 -8.35 -32.87
CA ALA A 63 -24.31 -7.10 -33.04
C ALA A 63 -25.26 -5.94 -33.35
N VAL A 64 -25.10 -4.83 -32.64
CA VAL A 64 -25.87 -3.59 -32.87
C VAL A 64 -25.34 -2.92 -34.13
N ASP A 65 -26.23 -2.64 -35.09
CA ASP A 65 -25.94 -1.88 -36.31
C ASP A 65 -25.94 -0.37 -35.99
N PRO A 66 -24.84 0.37 -36.24
CA PRO A 66 -24.72 1.79 -35.88
C PRO A 66 -25.49 2.77 -36.78
N ASP A 67 -26.04 2.33 -37.92
CA ASP A 67 -26.52 3.24 -38.98
C ASP A 67 -28.04 3.58 -38.91
N ASP A 68 -28.78 3.12 -37.90
CA ASP A 68 -30.20 3.48 -37.70
C ASP A 68 -30.32 4.83 -36.95
N GLU A 69 -29.95 5.91 -37.63
CA GLU A 69 -29.96 7.29 -37.12
C GLU A 69 -31.37 7.89 -37.14
N CYS A 70 -32.01 8.02 -35.96
CA CYS A 70 -33.05 9.01 -35.76
C CYS A 70 -32.37 10.34 -35.42
N GLU A 71 -32.46 11.31 -36.34
CA GLU A 71 -31.76 12.61 -36.34
C GLU A 71 -31.64 13.28 -34.96
N ALA A 72 -30.48 13.12 -34.34
CA ALA A 72 -30.04 13.93 -33.21
C ALA A 72 -29.06 14.99 -33.72
N VAL A 73 -29.45 16.26 -33.63
CA VAL A 73 -28.61 17.42 -33.89
C VAL A 73 -27.27 17.26 -33.18
N PRO A 74 -26.12 17.29 -33.88
CA PRO A 74 -24.83 17.04 -33.25
C PRO A 74 -24.52 18.17 -32.29
N ALA A 75 -24.61 17.88 -30.99
CA ALA A 75 -23.89 18.63 -29.98
C ALA A 75 -22.41 18.54 -30.38
N LYS A 76 -21.79 19.70 -30.60
CA LYS A 76 -20.36 19.84 -30.83
C LYS A 76 -19.62 18.88 -29.91
N SER A 77 -19.01 17.86 -30.52
CA SER A 77 -17.91 17.12 -29.93
C SER A 77 -16.87 18.16 -29.52
N GLU A 78 -16.86 18.53 -28.24
CA GLU A 78 -15.63 18.97 -27.60
C GLU A 78 -14.66 17.80 -27.76
N SER A 79 -13.79 17.94 -28.75
CA SER A 79 -12.80 16.92 -29.03
C SER A 79 -11.96 16.67 -27.78
N LEU A 80 -11.32 15.51 -27.72
CA LEU A 80 -10.28 15.12 -26.77
C LEU A 80 -9.11 16.12 -26.59
N ALA A 81 -9.17 17.31 -27.20
CA ALA A 81 -8.22 18.41 -27.06
C ALA A 81 -8.13 19.02 -25.64
N SER A 82 -8.96 18.63 -24.68
CA SER A 82 -8.94 19.16 -23.30
C SER A 82 -8.23 18.28 -22.26
N LEU A 83 -7.59 17.17 -22.65
CA LEU A 83 -6.74 16.39 -21.76
C LEU A 83 -5.31 16.95 -21.74
N THR A 84 -5.13 18.07 -21.05
CA THR A 84 -3.84 18.61 -20.56
C THR A 84 -2.68 18.46 -21.55
N SER A 85 -2.72 19.25 -22.60
CA SER A 85 -1.60 19.60 -23.45
C SER A 85 -0.32 19.82 -22.63
N ARG A 86 0.54 18.79 -22.57
CA ARG A 86 1.82 18.83 -21.85
C ARG A 86 2.82 19.66 -22.65
N GLU A 87 3.71 20.34 -21.96
CA GLU A 87 4.83 21.06 -22.58
C GLU A 87 5.56 20.17 -23.59
N GLY A 88 5.81 20.69 -24.79
CA GLY A 88 6.42 19.98 -25.91
C GLY A 88 5.47 19.16 -26.79
N SER A 89 4.21 18.91 -26.38
CA SER A 89 3.31 18.05 -27.17
C SER A 89 2.88 18.72 -28.49
N TYR A 90 2.77 17.92 -29.55
CA TYR A 90 2.25 18.41 -30.83
C TYR A 90 0.73 18.26 -30.94
N LEU A 91 0.08 19.24 -31.60
CA LEU A 91 -1.35 19.29 -31.83
C LEU A 91 -1.63 19.65 -33.30
N LEU A 92 -2.77 19.19 -33.80
CA LEU A 92 -3.29 19.59 -35.11
C LEU A 92 -4.45 20.57 -34.89
N ASP A 93 -4.27 21.82 -35.27
CA ASP A 93 -5.31 22.83 -35.27
C ASP A 93 -5.90 23.00 -36.68
N SER A 94 -7.23 23.08 -36.79
CA SER A 94 -7.92 23.18 -38.08
C SER A 94 -7.68 24.51 -38.80
N ARG A 95 -7.22 25.56 -38.11
CA ARG A 95 -6.97 26.90 -38.68
C ARG A 95 -5.48 27.20 -38.84
N HIS A 96 -4.66 26.73 -37.90
CA HIS A 96 -3.25 27.08 -37.80
C HIS A 96 -2.29 25.94 -38.15
N GLY A 97 -2.81 24.75 -38.46
CA GLY A 97 -2.01 23.61 -38.89
C GLY A 97 -1.30 22.92 -37.72
N LEU A 98 -0.03 22.56 -37.91
CA LEU A 98 0.75 21.88 -36.87
C LEU A 98 1.16 22.88 -35.77
N MET A 99 0.77 22.60 -34.54
CA MET A 99 1.07 23.41 -33.36
C MET A 99 1.91 22.60 -32.36
N GLN A 100 2.72 23.27 -31.55
CA GLN A 100 3.47 22.69 -30.44
C GLN A 100 3.24 23.53 -29.18
N ILE A 101 3.06 22.89 -28.03
CA ILE A 101 2.91 23.61 -26.76
C ILE A 101 4.29 24.03 -26.26
N LEU A 102 4.51 25.34 -26.17
CA LEU A 102 5.71 25.95 -25.61
C LEU A 102 5.31 26.98 -24.55
N ASP A 103 5.93 26.91 -23.37
CA ASP A 103 5.58 27.70 -22.18
C ASP A 103 4.08 27.64 -21.82
N GLY A 104 3.46 26.47 -22.03
CA GLY A 104 2.03 26.24 -21.79
C GLY A 104 1.08 26.90 -22.80
N GLN A 105 1.57 27.45 -23.91
CA GLN A 105 0.76 28.03 -24.99
C GLN A 105 0.98 27.30 -26.32
N PRO A 106 -0.06 27.12 -27.16
CA PRO A 106 0.11 26.52 -28.48
C PRO A 106 0.78 27.50 -29.44
N VAL A 107 1.96 27.15 -29.94
CA VAL A 107 2.76 27.91 -30.92
C VAL A 107 2.76 27.19 -32.26
N ALA A 108 2.56 27.91 -33.36
CA ALA A 108 2.56 27.32 -34.71
C ALA A 108 3.96 26.88 -35.13
N VAL A 109 4.08 25.65 -35.64
CA VAL A 109 5.34 25.10 -36.15
C VAL A 109 5.54 25.56 -37.60
N SER A 110 6.59 26.34 -37.84
CA SER A 110 6.93 26.82 -39.18
C SER A 110 7.48 25.68 -40.07
N VAL A 111 6.90 25.51 -41.25
CA VAL A 111 7.35 24.52 -42.25
C VAL A 111 8.17 25.23 -43.32
N ARG A 112 9.36 24.68 -43.63
CA ARG A 112 10.22 25.21 -44.70
C ARG A 112 9.52 25.11 -46.06
N ASN A 113 9.22 26.27 -46.65
CA ASN A 113 8.77 26.39 -48.04
C ASN A 113 9.90 26.99 -48.90
N GLY A 114 10.45 26.23 -49.86
CA GLY A 114 11.42 26.75 -50.83
C GLY A 114 12.76 27.20 -50.24
N ARG A 115 13.22 28.41 -50.59
CA ARG A 115 14.58 28.95 -50.28
C ARG A 115 14.77 29.46 -48.84
N SER A 116 13.77 29.36 -47.97
CA SER A 116 13.88 29.73 -46.55
C SER A 116 14.64 28.66 -45.76
N ALA A 117 15.64 29.06 -44.97
CA ALA A 117 16.34 28.19 -44.03
C ALA A 117 15.59 28.00 -42.69
N ASP A 118 14.47 28.71 -42.49
CA ASP A 118 13.75 28.77 -41.23
C ASP A 118 12.57 27.79 -41.18
N GLY A 119 12.40 27.09 -40.05
CA GLY A 119 11.40 26.04 -39.82
C GLY A 119 11.86 24.59 -40.04
N ILE A 120 10.95 23.63 -39.83
CA ILE A 120 11.22 22.19 -40.03
C ILE A 120 11.01 21.76 -41.49
N PRO A 121 11.72 20.73 -42.00
CA PRO A 121 11.47 20.18 -43.34
C PRO A 121 10.02 19.70 -43.53
N ASP A 122 9.44 19.90 -44.71
CA ASP A 122 8.07 19.42 -45.04
C ASP A 122 7.88 17.92 -44.76
N LYS A 123 8.91 17.10 -45.05
CA LYS A 123 8.90 15.67 -44.69
C LYS A 123 8.73 15.43 -43.19
N HIS A 124 9.40 16.22 -42.35
CA HIS A 124 9.33 16.11 -40.89
C HIS A 124 7.94 16.55 -40.39
N ALA A 125 7.40 17.64 -40.94
CA ALA A 125 6.05 18.09 -40.62
C ALA A 125 5.02 16.99 -40.92
N ARG A 126 5.08 16.36 -42.10
CA ARG A 126 4.17 15.26 -42.46
C ARG A 126 4.32 14.03 -41.56
N ILE A 127 5.55 13.70 -41.12
CA ILE A 127 5.80 12.62 -40.16
C ILE A 127 5.10 12.92 -38.84
N ILE A 128 5.32 14.11 -38.25
CA ILE A 128 4.69 14.53 -36.99
C ILE A 128 3.16 14.47 -37.10
N GLN A 129 2.59 15.04 -38.17
CA GLN A 129 1.14 15.04 -38.41
C GLN A 129 0.53 13.62 -38.47
N LYS A 130 1.30 12.62 -38.92
CA LYS A 130 0.84 11.22 -38.98
C LYS A 130 1.12 10.43 -37.69
N LEU A 131 2.06 10.86 -36.85
CA LEU A 131 2.32 10.26 -35.54
C LEU A 131 1.32 10.75 -34.46
N ILE A 132 0.79 11.96 -34.57
CA ILE A 132 -0.21 12.51 -33.63
C ILE A 132 -1.44 11.59 -33.49
N PRO A 133 -2.13 11.16 -34.57
CA PRO A 133 -3.26 10.24 -34.46
C PRO A 133 -2.90 8.88 -33.84
N ILE A 134 -1.66 8.42 -34.03
CA ILE A 134 -1.18 7.18 -33.41
C ILE A 134 -1.06 7.38 -31.89
N ARG A 135 -0.37 8.45 -31.45
CA ARG A 135 -0.24 8.81 -30.03
C ARG A 135 -1.59 8.89 -29.33
N ASP A 136 -2.52 9.62 -29.94
CA ASP A 136 -3.83 9.88 -29.35
C ASP A 136 -4.65 8.58 -29.25
N ALA A 137 -4.62 7.74 -30.30
CA ALA A 137 -5.28 6.44 -30.28
C ALA A 137 -4.65 5.47 -29.27
N VAL A 138 -3.31 5.48 -29.07
CA VAL A 138 -2.65 4.67 -28.04
C VAL A 138 -3.12 5.08 -26.64
N ARG A 139 -3.14 6.39 -26.34
CA ARG A 139 -3.64 6.89 -25.05
C ARG A 139 -5.12 6.54 -24.85
N GLU A 140 -5.92 6.64 -25.89
CA GLU A 140 -7.33 6.27 -25.84
C GLU A 140 -7.51 4.77 -25.50
N VAL A 141 -6.75 3.88 -26.16
CA VAL A 141 -6.77 2.44 -25.85
C VAL A 141 -6.39 2.19 -24.39
N LEU A 142 -5.32 2.80 -23.90
CA LEU A 142 -4.86 2.62 -22.52
C LEU A 142 -5.89 3.15 -21.51
N ASN A 143 -6.48 4.32 -21.76
CA ASN A 143 -7.52 4.89 -20.90
C ASN A 143 -8.79 4.03 -20.88
N CYS A 144 -9.24 3.52 -22.04
CA CYS A 144 -10.38 2.60 -22.10
C CYS A 144 -10.09 1.30 -21.34
N GLN A 145 -8.88 0.75 -21.47
CA GLN A 145 -8.49 -0.46 -20.75
C GLN A 145 -8.37 -0.23 -19.24
N GLU A 146 -7.88 0.92 -18.79
CA GLU A 146 -7.82 1.27 -17.37
C GLU A 146 -9.22 1.44 -16.76
N LEU A 147 -10.13 2.10 -17.48
CA LEU A 147 -11.51 2.38 -17.04
C LEU A 147 -12.49 1.24 -17.34
N ASP A 148 -11.99 0.10 -17.82
CA ASP A 148 -12.78 -1.07 -18.23
C ASP A 148 -13.93 -0.76 -19.22
N ARG A 149 -13.69 0.18 -20.14
CA ARG A 149 -14.61 0.56 -21.22
C ARG A 149 -14.28 -0.17 -22.52
N PRO A 150 -15.23 -0.39 -23.45
CA PRO A 150 -14.91 -0.97 -24.75
C PRO A 150 -13.75 -0.26 -25.46
N TRP A 151 -12.70 -1.01 -25.82
CA TRP A 151 -11.47 -0.46 -26.44
C TRP A 151 -11.23 -0.93 -27.88
N LYS A 152 -12.10 -1.79 -28.43
CA LYS A 152 -11.96 -2.34 -29.79
C LYS A 152 -11.95 -1.24 -30.86
N ASP A 153 -12.84 -0.26 -30.76
CA ASP A 153 -12.90 0.84 -31.72
C ASP A 153 -11.65 1.72 -31.68
N ALA A 154 -11.12 1.96 -30.48
CA ALA A 154 -9.85 2.65 -30.28
C ALA A 154 -8.68 1.84 -30.87
N GLN A 155 -8.68 0.51 -30.74
CA GLN A 155 -7.69 -0.37 -31.40
C GLN A 155 -7.81 -0.35 -32.92
N VAL A 156 -9.02 -0.28 -33.48
CA VAL A 156 -9.24 -0.12 -34.92
C VAL A 156 -8.69 1.22 -35.40
N ARG A 157 -8.99 2.33 -34.70
CA ARG A 157 -8.41 3.66 -34.98
C ARG A 157 -6.88 3.61 -34.96
N LEU A 158 -6.30 2.98 -33.93
CA LEU A 158 -4.86 2.80 -33.80
C LEU A 158 -4.28 2.01 -34.99
N ARG A 159 -4.93 0.91 -35.40
CA ARG A 159 -4.50 0.08 -36.54
C ARG A 159 -4.53 0.84 -37.87
N ILE A 160 -5.59 1.61 -38.10
CA ILE A 160 -5.74 2.46 -39.29
C ILE A 160 -4.65 3.53 -39.30
N ALA A 161 -4.46 4.24 -38.19
CA ALA A 161 -3.43 5.28 -38.08
C ALA A 161 -2.02 4.72 -38.30
N TRP A 162 -1.70 3.58 -37.67
CA TRP A 162 -0.41 2.90 -37.83
C TRP A 162 -0.20 2.38 -39.26
N SER A 163 -1.18 1.72 -39.86
CA SER A 163 -1.07 1.22 -41.24
C SER A 163 -0.89 2.36 -42.25
N ASN A 164 -1.58 3.48 -42.05
CA ASN A 164 -1.41 4.68 -42.87
C ASN A 164 -0.01 5.30 -42.73
N PHE A 165 0.57 5.26 -41.52
CA PHE A 165 1.95 5.72 -41.29
C PHE A 165 2.96 4.80 -41.97
N VAL A 166 2.87 3.49 -41.74
CA VAL A 166 3.81 2.51 -42.29
C VAL A 166 3.81 2.50 -43.82
N ARG A 167 2.64 2.66 -44.45
CA ARG A 167 2.55 2.80 -45.92
C ARG A 167 3.25 4.05 -46.47
N ALA A 168 3.26 5.14 -45.71
CA ALA A 168 3.81 6.42 -46.15
C ALA A 168 5.31 6.57 -45.84
N PHE A 169 5.77 6.04 -44.71
CA PHE A 169 7.12 6.31 -44.17
C PHE A 169 7.92 5.06 -43.76
N GLY A 170 7.33 3.86 -43.84
CA GLY A 170 7.93 2.64 -43.30
C GLY A 170 7.73 2.50 -41.78
N PRO A 171 8.40 1.52 -41.14
CA PRO A 171 8.31 1.28 -39.70
C PRO A 171 8.54 2.52 -38.83
N ILE A 172 7.87 2.62 -37.68
CA ILE A 172 8.07 3.75 -36.76
C ILE A 172 9.51 3.71 -36.21
N ASN A 173 9.99 2.52 -35.88
CA ASN A 173 11.29 2.31 -35.23
C ASN A 173 12.45 2.11 -36.22
N THR A 174 12.27 2.41 -37.52
CA THR A 174 13.34 2.31 -38.53
C THR A 174 14.63 2.95 -38.01
N THR A 175 15.72 2.18 -38.01
CA THR A 175 17.02 2.60 -37.49
C THR A 175 18.08 2.36 -38.55
N VAL A 176 18.75 3.43 -38.98
CA VAL A 176 19.88 3.38 -39.90
C VAL A 176 21.16 3.38 -39.08
N VAL A 177 21.93 2.30 -39.16
CA VAL A 177 23.23 2.16 -38.51
C VAL A 177 24.33 2.54 -39.50
N SER A 178 25.22 3.45 -39.11
CA SER A 178 26.42 3.80 -39.89
C SER A 178 27.66 3.66 -39.02
N THR A 179 28.61 2.85 -39.46
CA THR A 179 29.94 2.69 -38.85
C THR A 179 30.90 3.69 -39.47
N ALA A 180 31.58 4.49 -38.64
CA ALA A 180 32.71 5.31 -39.05
C ALA A 180 33.94 4.86 -38.27
N GLU A 181 35.01 4.50 -38.98
CA GLU A 181 36.30 4.17 -38.38
C GLU A 181 37.13 5.45 -38.31
N ASP A 182 37.69 5.73 -37.14
CA ASP A 182 38.55 6.89 -36.91
C ASP A 182 39.97 6.57 -37.41
N ASP A 183 40.36 7.18 -38.53
CA ASP A 183 41.63 6.91 -39.24
C ASP A 183 42.89 7.13 -38.36
N GLU A 184 42.79 7.89 -37.25
CA GLU A 184 43.92 8.15 -36.34
C GLU A 184 43.99 7.16 -35.16
N THR A 185 42.87 6.61 -34.72
CA THR A 185 42.78 5.81 -33.48
C THR A 185 42.38 4.34 -33.72
N GLY A 186 41.89 4.01 -34.91
CA GLY A 186 41.34 2.69 -35.23
C GLY A 186 40.04 2.36 -34.47
N GLU A 187 39.43 3.34 -33.80
CA GLU A 187 38.15 3.16 -33.11
C GLU A 187 36.99 3.16 -34.10
N VAL A 188 36.23 2.06 -34.15
CA VAL A 188 34.98 1.97 -34.92
C VAL A 188 33.85 2.60 -34.10
N ARG A 189 33.29 3.71 -34.58
CA ARG A 189 32.11 4.38 -34.00
C ARG A 189 30.85 4.04 -34.76
N GLU A 190 29.91 3.39 -34.09
CA GLU A 190 28.57 3.11 -34.61
C GLU A 190 27.61 4.27 -34.29
N THR A 191 26.97 4.83 -35.33
CA THR A 191 25.96 5.88 -35.19
C THR A 191 24.59 5.34 -35.61
N HIS A 192 23.58 5.46 -34.73
CA HIS A 192 22.23 4.97 -34.97
C HIS A 192 21.27 6.15 -35.22
N ARG A 193 20.75 6.29 -36.43
CA ARG A 193 19.81 7.35 -36.81
C ARG A 193 18.38 6.82 -36.96
N ARG A 194 17.40 7.48 -36.35
CA ARG A 194 15.97 7.10 -36.41
C ARG A 194 15.14 8.11 -37.21
N PRO A 195 15.08 8.03 -38.54
CA PRO A 195 14.48 9.07 -39.38
C PRO A 195 13.00 9.37 -39.10
N ASN A 196 12.23 8.39 -38.63
CA ASN A 196 10.80 8.53 -38.38
C ASN A 196 10.46 9.00 -36.96
N LEU A 197 11.30 8.69 -35.97
CA LEU A 197 11.14 9.14 -34.58
C LEU A 197 11.81 10.49 -34.32
N GLN A 198 12.94 10.78 -34.99
CA GLN A 198 13.72 12.02 -34.77
C GLN A 198 12.88 13.30 -34.84
N PRO A 199 11.94 13.46 -35.80
CA PRO A 199 11.11 14.66 -35.88
C PRO A 199 10.11 14.83 -34.74
N PHE A 200 9.83 13.77 -33.98
CA PHE A 200 8.79 13.71 -32.96
C PHE A 200 9.36 13.64 -31.54
N LEU A 201 10.67 13.81 -31.36
CA LEU A 201 11.34 13.65 -30.07
C LEU A 201 10.91 14.66 -29.00
N ASP A 202 10.49 15.86 -29.40
CA ASP A 202 10.05 16.89 -28.45
C ASP A 202 8.69 16.54 -27.82
N ASP A 203 7.96 15.57 -28.41
CA ASP A 203 6.70 15.10 -27.86
C ASP A 203 6.93 14.21 -26.62
N PRO A 204 6.25 14.48 -25.49
CA PRO A 204 6.42 13.70 -24.27
C PRO A 204 6.03 12.22 -24.41
N ASP A 205 5.22 11.86 -25.42
CA ASP A 205 4.79 10.49 -25.69
C ASP A 205 5.49 9.86 -26.90
N CYS A 206 6.56 10.46 -27.42
CA CYS A 206 7.34 9.88 -28.52
C CYS A 206 7.70 8.41 -28.29
N TRP A 207 8.12 8.10 -27.07
CA TRP A 207 8.51 6.75 -26.69
C TRP A 207 7.33 5.80 -26.43
N LEU A 208 6.15 6.35 -26.13
CA LEU A 208 4.91 5.58 -26.06
C LEU A 208 4.53 5.10 -27.46
N VAL A 209 4.59 5.99 -28.45
CA VAL A 209 4.38 5.67 -29.86
C VAL A 209 5.42 4.67 -30.36
N ALA A 210 6.69 4.83 -30.00
CA ALA A 210 7.73 3.87 -30.35
C ALA A 210 7.49 2.47 -29.75
N SER A 211 6.82 2.36 -28.60
CA SER A 211 6.65 1.09 -27.86
C SER A 211 5.60 0.15 -28.45
N ILE A 212 4.78 0.62 -29.39
CA ILE A 212 3.69 -0.19 -29.97
C ILE A 212 4.18 -1.15 -31.05
N GLU A 213 5.44 -1.05 -31.45
CA GLU A 213 6.03 -1.82 -32.54
C GLU A 213 7.25 -2.59 -32.03
N ASP A 214 7.34 -3.87 -32.42
CA ASP A 214 8.54 -4.68 -32.24
C ASP A 214 9.33 -4.68 -33.56
N TYR A 215 10.52 -4.07 -33.55
CA TYR A 215 11.32 -3.83 -34.74
C TYR A 215 12.61 -4.66 -34.68
N ASP A 216 12.81 -5.43 -35.74
CA ASP A 216 14.00 -6.25 -35.94
C ASP A 216 14.99 -5.51 -36.85
N LEU A 217 16.17 -5.22 -36.28
CA LEU A 217 17.26 -4.51 -36.97
C LEU A 217 17.88 -5.33 -38.10
N GLU A 218 17.88 -6.67 -38.00
CA GLU A 218 18.51 -7.53 -39.01
C GLU A 218 17.65 -7.68 -40.27
N SER A 219 16.33 -7.77 -40.08
CA SER A 219 15.39 -7.92 -41.19
C SER A 219 14.79 -6.59 -41.70
N ASP A 220 15.04 -5.47 -41.01
CA ASP A 220 14.40 -4.16 -41.23
C ASP A 220 12.86 -4.27 -41.27
N THR A 221 12.29 -5.22 -40.51
CA THR A 221 10.85 -5.44 -40.43
C THR A 221 10.30 -5.10 -39.05
N ALA A 222 9.05 -4.65 -39.05
CA ALA A 222 8.32 -4.28 -37.86
C ALA A 222 7.05 -5.11 -37.72
N LYS A 223 6.81 -5.62 -36.51
CA LYS A 223 5.58 -6.31 -36.14
C LYS A 223 4.75 -5.43 -35.20
N PRO A 224 3.42 -5.38 -35.38
CA PRO A 224 2.56 -4.71 -34.42
C PRO A 224 2.67 -5.39 -33.06
N GLY A 225 2.83 -4.58 -32.01
CA GLY A 225 2.92 -5.05 -30.64
C GLY A 225 1.57 -5.48 -30.04
N PRO A 226 1.57 -6.03 -28.82
CA PRO A 226 0.37 -6.61 -28.21
C PRO A 226 -0.82 -5.64 -28.08
N ILE A 227 -0.59 -4.34 -27.95
CA ILE A 227 -1.65 -3.32 -27.81
C ILE A 227 -2.65 -3.29 -28.99
N PHE A 228 -2.29 -3.78 -30.17
CA PHE A 228 -3.14 -3.83 -31.35
C PHE A 228 -4.19 -4.95 -31.34
N THR A 229 -3.99 -5.97 -30.51
CA THR A 229 -4.78 -7.22 -30.51
C THR A 229 -5.24 -7.61 -29.11
N GLU A 230 -4.42 -7.34 -28.10
CA GLU A 230 -4.60 -7.80 -26.73
C GLU A 230 -4.87 -6.62 -25.79
N ARG A 231 -5.45 -6.94 -24.63
CA ARG A 231 -5.57 -6.03 -23.51
C ARG A 231 -4.24 -5.98 -22.77
N VAL A 232 -3.59 -4.81 -22.72
CA VAL A 232 -2.24 -4.63 -22.13
C VAL A 232 -2.29 -4.09 -20.71
N ILE A 233 -3.38 -3.38 -20.37
CA ILE A 233 -3.80 -3.08 -19.00
C ILE A 233 -5.00 -3.98 -18.69
N ALA A 234 -4.73 -5.12 -18.07
CA ALA A 234 -5.76 -6.09 -17.71
C ALA A 234 -6.16 -5.95 -16.23
N PRO A 235 -7.45 -6.11 -15.87
CA PRO A 235 -7.81 -6.52 -14.53
C PRO A 235 -7.13 -7.88 -14.27
N PRO A 236 -6.93 -8.25 -13.00
CA PRO A 236 -6.41 -9.56 -12.69
C PRO A 236 -7.24 -10.65 -13.40
N ALA A 237 -6.56 -11.65 -13.96
CA ALA A 237 -7.21 -12.75 -14.66
C ALA A 237 -8.15 -13.51 -13.68
N PRO A 238 -9.24 -14.13 -14.17
CA PRO A 238 -10.05 -14.97 -13.30
C PRO A 238 -9.17 -16.02 -12.63
N PRO A 239 -9.29 -16.21 -11.31
CA PRO A 239 -8.43 -17.09 -10.55
C PRO A 239 -8.56 -18.54 -11.03
N VAL A 240 -7.43 -19.23 -11.22
CA VAL A 240 -7.44 -20.67 -11.45
C VAL A 240 -7.50 -21.37 -10.10
N ILE A 241 -8.70 -21.78 -9.71
CA ILE A 241 -8.99 -22.40 -8.41
C ILE A 241 -8.99 -23.92 -8.57
N THR A 242 -8.14 -24.62 -7.81
CA THR A 242 -8.04 -26.09 -7.86
C THR A 242 -8.34 -26.78 -6.52
N SER A 243 -8.57 -26.02 -5.45
CA SER A 243 -8.83 -26.53 -4.09
C SER A 243 -9.55 -25.49 -3.24
N ALA A 244 -10.12 -25.90 -2.10
CA ALA A 244 -10.71 -24.95 -1.15
C ALA A 244 -9.67 -23.97 -0.58
N ALA A 245 -8.40 -24.38 -0.47
CA ALA A 245 -7.29 -23.52 -0.04
C ALA A 245 -6.97 -22.42 -1.07
N ASP A 246 -7.01 -22.74 -2.38
CA ASP A 246 -6.87 -21.74 -3.44
C ASP A 246 -8.04 -20.73 -3.38
N ALA A 247 -9.27 -21.22 -3.24
CA ALA A 247 -10.46 -20.38 -3.12
C ALA A 247 -10.38 -19.48 -1.88
N LEU A 248 -9.92 -20.01 -0.73
CA LEU A 248 -9.68 -19.24 0.48
C LEU A 248 -8.72 -18.07 0.22
N ALA A 249 -7.62 -18.27 -0.51
CA ALA A 249 -6.67 -17.20 -0.85
C ALA A 249 -7.30 -16.09 -1.69
N VAL A 250 -8.13 -16.46 -2.67
CA VAL A 250 -8.90 -15.51 -3.50
C VAL A 250 -9.87 -14.70 -2.64
N VAL A 251 -10.66 -15.38 -1.81
CA VAL A 251 -11.65 -14.73 -0.92
C VAL A 251 -10.98 -13.77 0.06
N LEU A 252 -9.83 -14.16 0.65
CA LEU A 252 -9.07 -13.29 1.54
C LEU A 252 -8.59 -12.01 0.84
N ASN A 253 -8.20 -12.08 -0.43
CA ASN A 253 -7.78 -10.91 -1.19
C ASN A 253 -8.97 -10.02 -1.60
N GLU A 254 -10.09 -10.62 -1.99
CA GLU A 254 -11.29 -9.90 -2.44
C GLU A 254 -12.05 -9.24 -1.29
N ARG A 255 -12.30 -10.00 -0.22
CA ARG A 255 -13.16 -9.59 0.90
C ARG A 255 -12.38 -9.20 2.16
N GLY A 256 -11.12 -9.61 2.29
CA GLY A 256 -10.29 -9.32 3.48
C GLY A 256 -10.64 -10.17 4.70
N HIS A 257 -11.56 -11.12 4.59
CA HIS A 257 -11.97 -12.05 5.64
C HIS A 257 -12.32 -13.42 5.04
N VAL A 258 -12.43 -14.45 5.88
CA VAL A 258 -12.89 -15.77 5.43
C VAL A 258 -14.40 -15.73 5.21
N ASP A 259 -14.85 -16.25 4.08
CA ASP A 259 -16.26 -16.32 3.69
C ASP A 259 -16.54 -17.72 3.12
N PRO A 260 -17.01 -18.68 3.93
CA PRO A 260 -17.24 -20.04 3.48
C PRO A 260 -18.28 -20.16 2.36
N ASP A 261 -19.27 -19.26 2.32
CA ASP A 261 -20.30 -19.25 1.28
C ASP A 261 -19.69 -18.88 -0.08
N HIS A 262 -18.85 -17.83 -0.12
CA HIS A 262 -18.13 -17.44 -1.34
C HIS A 262 -17.09 -18.49 -1.75
N ILE A 263 -16.40 -19.11 -0.78
CA ILE A 263 -15.48 -20.22 -1.08
C ILE A 263 -16.26 -21.36 -1.73
N ALA A 264 -17.40 -21.75 -1.17
CA ALA A 264 -18.26 -22.81 -1.71
C ALA A 264 -18.78 -22.52 -3.12
N GLU A 265 -19.14 -21.27 -3.41
CA GLU A 265 -19.50 -20.81 -4.75
C GLU A 265 -18.33 -20.99 -5.74
N LEU A 266 -17.12 -20.59 -5.36
CA LEU A 266 -15.92 -20.66 -6.19
C LEU A 266 -15.46 -22.10 -6.50
N VAL A 267 -15.67 -23.05 -5.57
CA VAL A 267 -15.37 -24.49 -5.80
C VAL A 267 -16.57 -25.32 -6.24
N HIS A 268 -17.76 -24.71 -6.38
CA HIS A 268 -19.02 -25.37 -6.74
C HIS A 268 -19.36 -26.58 -5.83
N ARG A 269 -19.28 -26.40 -4.51
CA ARG A 269 -19.53 -27.44 -3.49
C ARG A 269 -20.41 -26.93 -2.35
N ASP A 270 -20.87 -27.83 -1.48
CA ASP A 270 -21.60 -27.44 -0.27
C ASP A 270 -20.68 -26.79 0.76
N VAL A 271 -21.23 -25.84 1.53
CA VAL A 271 -20.51 -25.08 2.56
C VAL A 271 -19.96 -26.00 3.65
N GLY A 272 -20.71 -27.02 4.06
CA GLY A 272 -20.28 -28.00 5.05
C GLY A 272 -19.06 -28.79 4.60
N ASP A 273 -19.05 -29.23 3.34
CA ASP A 273 -17.92 -29.96 2.74
C ASP A 273 -16.66 -29.10 2.63
N VAL A 274 -16.83 -27.81 2.30
CA VAL A 274 -15.73 -26.84 2.24
C VAL A 274 -15.14 -26.58 3.63
N ILE A 275 -16.00 -26.40 4.64
CA ILE A 275 -15.56 -26.24 6.03
C ILE A 275 -14.83 -27.49 6.51
N ALA A 276 -15.31 -28.68 6.13
CA ALA A 276 -14.66 -29.95 6.48
C ALA A 276 -13.30 -30.11 5.79
N GLU A 277 -13.18 -29.75 4.51
CA GLU A 277 -11.90 -29.76 3.79
C GLU A 277 -10.88 -28.77 4.37
N LEU A 278 -11.34 -27.54 4.66
CA LEU A 278 -10.47 -26.53 5.27
C LEU A 278 -10.09 -26.89 6.71
N GLY A 279 -10.95 -27.61 7.43
CA GLY A 279 -10.63 -28.24 8.71
C GLY A 279 -10.02 -27.25 9.72
N SER A 280 -8.79 -27.52 10.15
CA SER A 280 -8.04 -26.67 11.10
C SER A 280 -7.45 -25.40 10.48
N ALA A 281 -7.61 -25.16 9.17
CA ALA A 281 -7.15 -23.94 8.51
C ALA A 281 -8.06 -22.72 8.77
N ILE A 282 -9.30 -22.95 9.25
CA ILE A 282 -10.26 -21.88 9.58
C ILE A 282 -10.97 -22.16 10.92
N PHE A 283 -11.27 -21.11 11.66
CA PHE A 283 -12.03 -21.17 12.91
C PHE A 283 -13.14 -20.14 12.89
N ARG A 284 -14.25 -20.46 13.55
CA ARG A 284 -15.37 -19.53 13.74
C ARG A 284 -15.18 -18.78 15.06
N ASP A 285 -15.17 -17.47 15.03
CA ASP A 285 -15.04 -16.64 16.23
C ASP A 285 -16.34 -16.72 17.06
N PRO A 286 -16.30 -17.10 18.35
CA PRO A 286 -17.48 -17.12 19.21
C PRO A 286 -18.07 -15.73 19.46
N ASN A 287 -17.27 -14.66 19.46
CA ASN A 287 -17.76 -13.31 19.79
C ASN A 287 -18.48 -12.64 18.62
N GLY A 288 -17.97 -12.87 17.40
CA GLY A 288 -18.49 -12.23 16.19
C GLY A 288 -19.27 -13.17 15.26
N GLY A 289 -19.14 -14.49 15.42
CA GLY A 289 -19.72 -15.47 14.51
C GLY A 289 -19.02 -15.60 13.15
N TRP A 290 -18.07 -14.71 12.84
CA TRP A 290 -17.30 -14.66 11.59
C TRP A 290 -16.22 -15.74 11.53
N TRP A 291 -15.85 -16.13 10.33
CA TRP A 291 -14.75 -17.06 10.10
C TRP A 291 -13.42 -16.33 9.99
N GLN A 292 -12.38 -16.91 10.58
CA GLN A 292 -11.01 -16.43 10.55
C GLN A 292 -10.10 -17.57 10.12
N THR A 293 -8.97 -17.25 9.49
CA THR A 293 -7.94 -18.24 9.23
C THR A 293 -7.29 -18.67 10.54
N ALA A 294 -6.74 -19.88 10.58
CA ALA A 294 -6.10 -20.45 11.77
C ALA A 294 -5.02 -19.53 12.35
N ASP A 295 -4.19 -18.98 11.46
CA ASP A 295 -3.11 -18.07 11.84
C ASP A 295 -3.65 -16.76 12.42
N ALA A 296 -4.81 -16.26 11.98
CA ALA A 296 -5.43 -15.08 12.56
C ALA A 296 -6.15 -15.38 13.90
N TYR A 297 -6.88 -16.50 13.96
CA TYR A 297 -7.65 -16.86 15.15
C TYR A 297 -6.73 -17.25 16.32
N LEU A 298 -5.70 -18.07 16.07
CA LEU A 298 -4.76 -18.59 17.06
C LEU A 298 -3.60 -17.64 17.38
N SER A 299 -3.73 -16.36 17.03
CA SER A 299 -2.76 -15.31 17.33
C SER A 299 -3.41 -14.11 18.03
N GLY A 300 -2.61 -13.14 18.47
CA GLY A 300 -3.09 -12.03 19.29
C GLY A 300 -3.41 -12.49 20.71
N ALA A 301 -4.42 -11.89 21.34
CA ALA A 301 -4.82 -12.12 22.74
C ALA A 301 -5.47 -13.51 22.95
N VAL A 302 -4.67 -14.58 22.91
CA VAL A 302 -5.16 -15.97 22.93
C VAL A 302 -5.79 -16.40 24.26
N ARG A 303 -5.44 -15.78 25.39
CA ARG A 303 -6.04 -16.06 26.70
C ARG A 303 -7.47 -15.55 26.76
N ASP A 304 -7.72 -14.35 26.23
CA ASP A 304 -9.06 -13.78 26.19
C ASP A 304 -9.94 -14.52 25.18
N LYS A 305 -9.36 -14.90 24.03
CA LYS A 305 -10.02 -15.78 23.06
C LYS A 305 -10.36 -17.15 23.65
N LEU A 306 -9.48 -17.74 24.47
CA LEU A 306 -9.74 -19.03 25.12
C LEU A 306 -10.92 -18.94 26.08
N LYS A 307 -10.96 -17.92 26.95
CA LYS A 307 -12.10 -17.69 27.85
C LYS A 307 -13.42 -17.57 27.09
N ALA A 308 -13.42 -16.82 25.99
CA ALA A 308 -14.60 -16.68 25.13
C ALA A 308 -14.99 -18.00 24.45
N ALA A 309 -14.00 -18.78 23.98
CA ALA A 309 -14.23 -20.08 23.36
C ALA A 309 -14.77 -21.12 24.36
N GLU A 310 -14.28 -21.14 25.60
CA GLU A 310 -14.79 -22.03 26.67
C GLU A 310 -16.24 -21.71 27.03
N ALA A 311 -16.56 -20.42 27.19
CA ALA A 311 -17.92 -19.97 27.46
C ALA A 311 -18.88 -20.35 26.32
N ALA A 312 -18.43 -20.23 25.05
CA ALA A 312 -19.22 -20.61 23.89
C ALA A 312 -19.35 -22.14 23.74
N ALA A 313 -18.29 -22.90 24.01
CA ALA A 313 -18.29 -24.36 23.93
C ALA A 313 -19.22 -25.01 24.97
N ALA A 314 -19.47 -24.34 26.10
CA ALA A 314 -20.47 -24.78 27.07
C ALA A 314 -21.91 -24.72 26.53
N LEU A 315 -22.16 -23.88 25.52
CA LEU A 315 -23.48 -23.69 24.90
C LEU A 315 -23.61 -24.43 23.56
N ASP A 316 -22.54 -24.44 22.75
CA ASP A 316 -22.49 -25.07 21.43
C ASP A 316 -21.22 -25.94 21.28
N PRO A 317 -21.34 -27.28 21.21
CA PRO A 317 -20.22 -28.20 21.05
C PRO A 317 -19.36 -27.95 19.81
N ALA A 318 -19.83 -27.23 18.79
CA ALA A 318 -19.05 -26.89 17.61
C ALA A 318 -17.80 -26.06 17.93
N TYR A 319 -17.79 -25.31 19.05
CA TYR A 319 -16.64 -24.54 19.52
C TYR A 319 -15.61 -25.36 20.30
N ALA A 320 -15.85 -26.65 20.57
CA ALA A 320 -14.88 -27.51 21.26
C ALA A 320 -13.52 -27.55 20.54
N ARG A 321 -13.53 -27.56 19.19
CA ARG A 321 -12.31 -27.48 18.38
C ARG A 321 -11.52 -26.20 18.60
N ASN A 322 -12.19 -25.07 18.87
CA ASN A 322 -11.54 -23.79 19.14
C ASN A 322 -10.80 -23.83 20.47
N VAL A 323 -11.43 -24.42 21.50
CA VAL A 323 -10.84 -24.59 22.83
C VAL A 323 -9.60 -25.46 22.74
N THR A 324 -9.69 -26.63 22.09
CA THR A 324 -8.53 -27.51 21.89
C THR A 324 -7.37 -26.78 21.22
N ALA A 325 -7.63 -26.08 20.10
CA ALA A 325 -6.59 -25.36 19.39
C ALA A 325 -6.00 -24.20 20.20
N LEU A 326 -6.83 -23.43 20.93
CA LEU A 326 -6.35 -22.31 21.75
C LEU A 326 -5.58 -22.74 22.99
N LEU A 327 -5.85 -23.93 23.54
CA LEU A 327 -5.06 -24.50 24.64
C LEU A 327 -3.62 -24.82 24.20
N GLU A 328 -3.44 -25.30 22.97
CA GLU A 328 -2.13 -25.68 22.43
C GLU A 328 -1.21 -24.48 22.16
N VAL A 329 -1.78 -23.31 21.83
CA VAL A 329 -1.01 -22.08 21.57
C VAL A 329 -0.82 -21.18 22.80
N GLN A 330 -1.27 -21.58 24.00
CA GLN A 330 -1.10 -20.72 25.18
C GLN A 330 0.38 -20.46 25.49
N PRO A 331 0.79 -19.19 25.65
CA PRO A 331 2.14 -18.88 26.09
C PRO A 331 2.32 -19.31 27.54
N ALA A 332 3.47 -19.93 27.83
CA ALA A 332 3.82 -20.35 29.18
C ALA A 332 3.92 -19.14 30.12
N ASP A 333 3.33 -19.23 31.31
CA ASP A 333 3.36 -18.16 32.31
C ASP A 333 4.80 -17.75 32.66
N LEU A 334 5.06 -16.45 32.60
CA LEU A 334 6.30 -15.86 33.08
C LEU A 334 6.28 -15.84 34.61
N ARG A 335 7.37 -16.29 35.21
CA ARG A 335 7.54 -16.24 36.67
C ARG A 335 7.83 -14.81 37.12
N PRO A 336 7.57 -14.45 38.40
CA PRO A 336 7.95 -13.13 38.92
C PRO A 336 9.42 -12.77 38.68
N SER A 337 10.33 -13.76 38.75
CA SER A 337 11.76 -13.59 38.44
C SER A 337 12.06 -13.21 36.99
N ASP A 338 11.16 -13.56 36.07
CA ASP A 338 11.28 -13.30 34.64
C ASP A 338 10.64 -11.95 34.25
N ILE A 339 9.98 -11.26 35.20
CA ILE A 339 9.27 -9.99 34.99
C ILE A 339 10.09 -8.83 35.55
N THR A 340 10.59 -7.97 34.66
CA THR A 340 11.26 -6.73 35.08
C THR A 340 10.23 -5.61 35.30
N ALA A 341 9.91 -5.33 36.56
CA ALA A 341 9.08 -4.19 36.93
C ALA A 341 9.89 -2.88 36.91
N ARG A 342 9.58 -1.97 35.98
CA ARG A 342 10.18 -0.63 35.91
C ARG A 342 9.15 0.42 36.33
N LEU A 343 9.61 1.48 37.01
CA LEU A 343 8.81 2.68 37.19
C LEU A 343 8.45 3.24 35.81
N GLY A 344 7.17 3.55 35.61
CA GLY A 344 6.63 4.02 34.33
C GLY A 344 6.16 2.91 33.39
N ALA A 345 6.28 1.64 33.79
CA ALA A 345 5.73 0.55 33.00
C ALA A 345 4.21 0.70 32.85
N PRO A 346 3.63 0.65 31.63
CA PRO A 346 2.21 0.92 31.37
C PRO A 346 1.21 0.03 32.14
N TRP A 347 1.72 -1.07 32.68
CA TRP A 347 0.95 -2.10 33.38
C TRP A 347 0.96 -1.96 34.89
N SER A 348 1.91 -1.21 35.43
CA SER A 348 2.00 -0.97 36.85
C SER A 348 0.82 -0.10 37.27
N PRO A 349 -0.06 -0.57 38.19
CA PRO A 349 -1.18 0.23 38.64
C PRO A 349 -0.70 1.49 39.37
N ALA A 350 -1.32 2.64 39.09
CA ALA A 350 -0.98 3.89 39.78
C ALA A 350 -1.11 3.77 41.31
N ALA A 351 -2.05 2.95 41.79
CA ALA A 351 -2.24 2.66 43.21
C ALA A 351 -1.00 2.02 43.85
N ASP A 352 -0.31 1.12 43.15
CA ASP A 352 0.90 0.46 43.66
C ASP A 352 2.08 1.45 43.73
N ILE A 353 2.15 2.41 42.81
CA ILE A 353 3.17 3.48 42.84
C ILE A 353 2.88 4.45 43.99
N VAL A 354 1.62 4.79 44.25
CA VAL A 354 1.23 5.61 45.41
C VAL A 354 1.55 4.90 46.72
N ALA A 355 1.27 3.59 46.82
CA ALA A 355 1.63 2.78 47.99
C ALA A 355 3.14 2.73 48.21
N PHE A 356 3.94 2.53 47.14
CA PHE A 356 5.40 2.58 47.22
C PHE A 356 5.91 3.89 47.82
N VAL A 357 5.40 5.03 47.36
CA VAL A 357 5.83 6.35 47.86
C VAL A 357 5.37 6.57 49.31
N LYS A 358 4.18 6.10 49.68
CA LYS A 358 3.70 6.17 51.06
C LYS A 358 4.55 5.33 52.01
N GLU A 359 4.87 4.09 51.65
CA GLU A 359 5.64 3.17 52.48
C GLU A 359 7.13 3.52 52.54
N THR A 360 7.71 3.98 51.43
CA THR A 360 9.16 4.21 51.31
C THR A 360 9.57 5.62 51.67
N MET A 361 8.73 6.62 51.35
CA MET A 361 9.05 8.05 51.52
C MET A 361 8.14 8.75 52.55
N GLY A 362 7.12 8.06 53.08
CA GLY A 362 6.21 8.62 54.09
C GLY A 362 5.30 9.73 53.57
N ALA A 363 5.09 9.83 52.25
CA ALA A 363 4.34 10.91 51.62
C ALA A 363 3.11 10.38 50.86
N GLU A 364 1.97 11.05 51.01
CA GLU A 364 0.79 10.80 50.18
C GLU A 364 0.87 11.65 48.92
N ILE A 365 0.81 11.04 47.74
CA ILE A 365 0.93 11.71 46.43
C ILE A 365 -0.26 11.39 45.54
N ARG A 366 -0.47 12.19 44.48
CA ARG A 366 -1.42 11.86 43.40
C ARG A 366 -0.66 11.62 42.10
N ILE A 367 -1.06 10.59 41.37
CA ILE A 367 -0.49 10.25 40.07
C ILE A 367 -1.64 10.08 39.09
N HIS A 368 -1.54 10.77 37.96
CA HIS A 368 -2.39 10.55 36.80
C HIS A 368 -1.58 9.83 35.71
N HIS A 369 -2.18 8.79 35.12
CA HIS A 369 -1.59 8.05 34.01
C HIS A 369 -2.52 8.16 32.81
N MET A 370 -1.99 8.59 31.67
CA MET A 370 -2.69 8.57 30.38
C MET A 370 -2.08 7.45 29.52
N PRO A 371 -2.69 6.25 29.52
CA PRO A 371 -2.14 5.08 28.82
C PRO A 371 -1.92 5.29 27.33
N GLU A 372 -2.76 6.11 26.67
CA GLU A 372 -2.73 6.35 25.23
C GLU A 372 -1.50 7.14 24.76
N LEU A 373 -0.96 8.01 25.62
CA LEU A 373 0.23 8.82 25.34
C LEU A 373 1.47 8.31 26.08
N ALA A 374 1.31 7.28 26.93
CA ALA A 374 2.34 6.80 27.85
C ALA A 374 2.93 7.93 28.72
N VAL A 375 2.09 8.89 29.12
CA VAL A 375 2.50 10.05 29.93
C VAL A 375 2.01 9.88 31.36
N TRP A 376 2.90 10.15 32.31
CA TRP A 376 2.63 10.16 33.73
C TRP A 376 2.75 11.58 34.29
N THR A 377 1.71 12.02 34.99
CA THR A 377 1.71 13.30 35.71
C THR A 377 1.78 13.02 37.20
N VAL A 378 2.82 13.55 37.85
CA VAL A 378 3.10 13.35 39.28
C VAL A 378 2.82 14.63 40.05
N GLU A 379 1.86 14.59 40.96
CA GLU A 379 1.59 15.65 41.93
C GLU A 379 2.20 15.29 43.28
N ALA A 380 3.46 15.69 43.47
CA ALA A 380 4.25 15.35 44.66
C ALA A 380 5.02 16.56 45.22
N ARG A 381 4.41 17.76 45.22
CA ARG A 381 5.05 19.01 45.68
C ARG A 381 5.52 18.94 47.14
N GLN A 382 4.80 18.20 47.98
CA GLN A 382 5.10 17.93 49.39
C GLN A 382 6.48 17.30 49.59
N LEU A 383 6.97 16.48 48.66
CA LEU A 383 8.33 15.91 48.71
C LEU A 383 9.43 16.98 48.57
N GLY A 384 9.11 18.17 48.06
CA GLY A 384 10.04 19.30 48.02
C GLY A 384 10.27 19.97 49.38
N TRP A 385 9.42 19.69 50.38
CA TRP A 385 9.49 20.29 51.72
C TRP A 385 9.90 19.29 52.81
N MET A 386 10.04 18.01 52.45
CA MET A 386 10.41 16.93 53.36
C MET A 386 11.90 16.61 53.23
N ALA A 387 12.60 16.45 54.36
CA ALA A 387 14.00 16.04 54.36
C ALA A 387 14.23 14.70 53.62
N ALA A 388 13.26 13.77 53.73
CA ALA A 388 13.28 12.52 52.97
C ALA A 388 13.28 12.77 51.45
N GLY A 389 12.55 13.79 50.97
CA GLY A 389 12.43 14.10 49.54
C GLY A 389 13.54 14.99 48.98
N THR A 390 14.25 15.77 49.81
CA THR A 390 15.32 16.68 49.38
C THR A 390 16.74 16.18 49.69
N SER A 391 16.88 15.16 50.54
CA SER A 391 18.19 14.60 50.92
C SER A 391 18.28 13.09 50.72
N GLU A 392 17.31 12.32 51.23
CA GLU A 392 17.40 10.86 51.18
C GLU A 392 17.11 10.32 49.76
N TRP A 393 15.98 10.72 49.19
CA TRP A 393 15.44 10.28 47.92
C TRP A 393 15.57 11.31 46.79
N GLY A 394 16.12 12.49 47.08
CA GLY A 394 16.34 13.54 46.09
C GLY A 394 17.51 14.42 46.46
N THR A 395 17.63 15.54 45.77
CA THR A 395 18.60 16.61 46.06
C THR A 395 17.85 17.93 46.28
N GLU A 396 18.51 18.93 46.86
CA GLU A 396 17.91 20.26 47.05
C GLU A 396 17.46 20.90 45.73
N ARG A 397 18.25 20.70 44.67
CA ARG A 397 17.98 21.26 43.33
C ARG A 397 17.02 20.40 42.50
N ARG A 398 16.81 19.13 42.87
CA ARG A 398 15.86 18.21 42.21
C ARG A 398 15.30 17.21 43.21
N HIS A 399 14.18 17.58 43.82
CA HIS A 399 13.54 16.79 44.87
C HIS A 399 12.96 15.47 44.35
N ALA A 400 12.67 14.53 45.26
CA ALA A 400 12.22 13.16 44.95
C ALA A 400 10.98 13.10 44.04
N GLY A 401 10.01 14.00 44.22
CA GLY A 401 8.84 14.10 43.32
C GLY A 401 9.19 14.39 41.85
N GLN A 402 10.21 15.23 41.59
CA GLN A 402 10.70 15.49 40.23
C GLN A 402 11.45 14.27 39.67
N LEU A 403 12.28 13.61 40.48
CA LEU A 403 12.96 12.38 40.10
C LEU A 403 11.98 11.22 39.85
N LEU A 404 10.88 11.15 40.59
CA LEU A 404 9.81 10.18 40.35
C LEU A 404 9.13 10.47 39.00
N SER A 405 8.84 11.73 38.68
CA SER A 405 8.33 12.12 37.36
C SER A 405 9.32 11.76 36.24
N ASP A 406 10.62 11.97 36.48
CA ASP A 406 11.68 11.57 35.55
C ASP A 406 11.71 10.04 35.37
N ALA A 407 11.57 9.27 36.45
CA ALA A 407 11.52 7.81 36.40
C ALA A 407 10.32 7.30 35.59
N LEU A 408 9.12 7.83 35.87
CA LEU A 408 7.88 7.41 35.21
C LEU A 408 7.86 7.77 33.71
N ASN A 409 8.47 8.89 33.33
CA ASN A 409 8.54 9.36 31.94
C ASN A 409 9.88 9.03 31.25
N SER A 410 10.66 8.07 31.79
CA SER A 410 11.96 7.64 31.23
C SER A 410 12.94 8.77 30.90
N SER A 411 12.90 9.85 31.67
CA SER A 411 13.73 11.03 31.50
C SER A 411 14.96 10.98 32.41
N VAL A 412 16.08 11.55 31.93
CA VAL A 412 17.32 11.65 32.72
C VAL A 412 17.40 13.06 33.30
N PRO A 413 17.62 13.22 34.62
CA PRO A 413 17.70 14.53 35.24
C PRO A 413 18.93 15.28 34.69
N GLN A 414 18.73 16.56 34.39
CA GLN A 414 19.79 17.50 33.98
C GLN A 414 19.59 18.79 34.77
N ILE A 415 20.64 19.24 35.45
CA ILE A 415 20.64 20.45 36.28
C ILE A 415 21.61 21.45 35.65
N PHE A 416 21.14 22.67 35.41
CA PHE A 416 21.92 23.72 34.76
C PHE A 416 22.12 24.90 35.72
N ASP A 417 23.34 25.39 35.82
CA ASP A 417 23.67 26.67 36.43
C ASP A 417 23.55 27.78 35.40
N THR A 418 23.06 28.94 35.84
CA THR A 418 23.04 30.14 35.00
C THR A 418 24.21 31.01 35.39
N ILE A 419 25.16 31.19 34.46
CA ILE A 419 26.32 32.06 34.64
C ILE A 419 26.03 33.35 33.89
N LYS A 420 26.07 34.48 34.59
CA LYS A 420 25.99 35.83 33.98
C LYS A 420 27.36 36.23 33.46
N ASP A 421 27.45 36.49 32.16
CA ASP A 421 28.64 36.99 31.49
C ASP A 421 28.28 38.36 30.89
N GLY A 422 28.48 39.41 31.68
CA GLY A 422 28.00 40.76 31.37
C GLY A 422 26.47 40.83 31.25
N ASP A 423 25.98 41.26 30.09
CA ASP A 423 24.55 41.39 29.76
C ASP A 423 23.95 40.08 29.19
N SER A 424 24.73 38.99 29.12
CA SER A 424 24.31 37.70 28.57
C SER A 424 24.25 36.61 29.65
N GLU A 425 23.18 35.81 29.62
CA GLU A 425 23.02 34.64 30.50
C GLU A 425 23.31 33.36 29.71
N ARG A 426 24.28 32.56 30.18
CA ARG A 426 24.58 31.23 29.63
C ARG A 426 24.21 30.13 30.63
N ARG A 427 23.55 29.08 30.14
CA ARG A 427 23.23 27.88 30.93
C ARG A 427 24.32 26.83 30.76
N VAL A 428 24.98 26.47 31.85
CA VAL A 428 26.04 25.45 31.88
C VAL A 428 25.55 24.26 32.69
N LEU A 429 25.77 23.04 32.19
CA LEU A 429 25.37 21.83 32.90
C LEU A 429 26.19 21.70 34.19
N ASN A 430 25.52 21.62 35.33
CA ASN A 430 26.17 21.30 36.59
C ASN A 430 26.35 19.78 36.68
N VAL A 431 27.57 19.32 36.41
CA VAL A 431 27.90 17.89 36.37
C VAL A 431 27.72 17.25 37.75
N VAL A 432 28.12 17.93 38.82
CA VAL A 432 28.10 17.40 40.19
C VAL A 432 26.66 17.15 40.65
N ASP A 433 25.79 18.16 40.56
CA ASP A 433 24.39 18.02 40.97
C ASP A 433 23.62 17.08 40.06
N THR A 434 23.96 17.06 38.76
CA THR A 434 23.36 16.14 37.79
C THR A 434 23.71 14.69 38.12
N GLU A 435 24.96 14.38 38.45
CA GLU A 435 25.36 13.02 38.87
C GLU A 435 24.72 12.63 40.20
N ALA A 436 24.66 13.54 41.19
CA ALA A 436 23.96 13.29 42.45
C ALA A 436 22.47 12.98 42.22
N ALA A 437 21.80 13.74 41.34
CA ALA A 437 20.41 13.49 40.97
C ALA A 437 20.22 12.14 40.25
N LYS A 438 21.16 11.74 39.38
CA LYS A 438 21.14 10.42 38.72
C LYS A 438 21.31 9.28 39.72
N GLU A 439 22.18 9.43 40.71
CA GLU A 439 22.38 8.45 41.77
C GLU A 439 21.09 8.25 42.58
N LYS A 440 20.45 9.34 43.00
CA LYS A 440 19.16 9.29 43.70
C LYS A 440 18.06 8.66 42.85
N LEU A 441 17.99 8.98 41.57
CA LEU A 441 17.06 8.35 40.63
C LEU A 441 17.30 6.83 40.52
N SER A 442 18.57 6.41 40.44
CA SER A 442 18.93 4.99 40.43
C SER A 442 18.48 4.29 41.72
N ARG A 443 18.72 4.93 42.88
CA ARG A 443 18.26 4.42 44.18
C ARG A 443 16.74 4.26 44.24
N ILE A 444 15.95 5.23 43.75
CA ILE A 444 14.48 5.11 43.66
C ILE A 444 14.08 3.91 42.80
N LYS A 445 14.70 3.75 41.62
CA LYS A 445 14.41 2.65 40.69
C LYS A 445 14.68 1.28 41.32
N THR A 446 15.84 1.12 41.96
CA THR A 446 16.22 -0.13 42.63
C THR A 446 15.31 -0.43 43.84
N ALA A 447 14.98 0.59 44.65
CA ALA A 447 14.07 0.42 45.77
C ALA A 447 12.69 -0.05 45.31
N PHE A 448 12.15 0.54 44.23
CA PHE A 448 10.88 0.11 43.65
C PHE A 448 10.93 -1.33 43.13
N GLN A 449 12.01 -1.70 42.42
CA GLN A 449 12.20 -3.06 41.90
C GLN A 449 12.23 -4.12 42.99
N ASN A 450 12.83 -3.82 44.15
CA ASN A 450 12.85 -4.74 45.27
C ASN A 450 11.51 -4.75 46.00
N TRP A 451 10.94 -3.57 46.23
CA TRP A 451 9.67 -3.41 46.95
C TRP A 451 8.53 -4.12 46.22
N ILE A 452 8.40 -3.97 44.91
CA ILE A 452 7.24 -4.50 44.18
C ILE A 452 7.08 -6.03 44.33
N TRP A 453 8.19 -6.76 44.52
CA TRP A 453 8.23 -8.22 44.68
C TRP A 453 8.44 -8.70 46.12
N SER A 454 8.44 -7.81 47.11
CA SER A 454 8.71 -8.19 48.51
C SER A 454 7.53 -8.85 49.21
N ASP A 455 6.32 -8.57 48.75
CA ASP A 455 5.06 -9.05 49.34
C ASP A 455 4.48 -10.18 48.46
N PRO A 456 4.20 -11.38 49.01
CA PRO A 456 3.71 -12.52 48.23
C PRO A 456 2.38 -12.24 47.52
N ASP A 457 1.41 -11.64 48.21
CA ASP A 457 0.08 -11.38 47.65
C ASP A 457 0.14 -10.36 46.49
N ARG A 458 0.93 -9.29 46.67
CA ARG A 458 1.23 -8.33 45.60
C ARG A 458 1.96 -8.98 44.44
N THR A 459 2.94 -9.85 44.72
CA THR A 459 3.74 -10.53 43.70
C THR A 459 2.87 -11.41 42.82
N ASP A 460 2.03 -12.27 43.41
CA ASP A 460 1.16 -13.17 42.66
C ASP A 460 0.11 -12.39 41.86
N ARG A 461 -0.50 -11.36 42.47
CA ARG A 461 -1.45 -10.47 41.77
C ARG A 461 -0.79 -9.79 40.57
N LEU A 462 0.39 -9.19 40.75
CA LEU A 462 1.06 -8.45 39.69
C LEU A 462 1.62 -9.37 38.60
N ALA A 463 2.12 -10.56 38.96
CA ALA A 463 2.53 -11.57 38.00
C ALA A 463 1.34 -12.05 37.15
N ARG A 464 0.16 -12.24 37.77
CA ARG A 464 -1.06 -12.58 37.05
C ARG A 464 -1.51 -11.45 36.11
N VAL A 465 -1.57 -10.21 36.62
CA VAL A 465 -1.90 -9.03 35.81
C VAL A 465 -0.94 -8.87 34.62
N TYR A 466 0.35 -9.10 34.85
CA TYR A 466 1.36 -9.05 33.80
C TYR A 466 1.13 -10.14 32.75
N ASN A 467 0.93 -11.39 33.18
CA ASN A 467 0.74 -12.50 32.25
C ASN A 467 -0.55 -12.36 31.44
N ASP A 468 -1.66 -11.97 32.08
CA ASP A 468 -2.93 -11.78 31.39
C ASP A 468 -2.91 -10.59 30.42
N ARG A 469 -2.12 -9.54 30.72
CA ARG A 469 -2.08 -8.32 29.89
C ARG A 469 -0.98 -8.32 28.82
N PHE A 470 0.19 -8.92 29.09
CA PHE A 470 1.36 -8.90 28.19
C PHE A 470 1.76 -10.28 27.70
N ASN A 471 1.71 -11.31 28.55
CA ASN A 471 1.95 -12.69 28.14
C ASN A 471 0.67 -13.35 27.58
N ASN A 472 -0.04 -12.60 26.76
CA ASN A 472 -1.29 -12.99 26.14
C ASN A 472 -1.19 -12.94 24.61
N ILE A 473 -0.12 -12.35 24.06
CA ILE A 473 0.03 -12.14 22.63
C ILE A 473 0.83 -13.28 22.01
N VAL A 474 0.17 -14.10 21.20
CA VAL A 474 0.84 -15.09 20.34
C VAL A 474 1.10 -14.46 18.97
N PRO A 475 2.34 -14.47 18.46
CA PRO A 475 2.63 -14.01 17.11
C PRO A 475 1.88 -14.86 16.07
N ARG A 476 1.38 -14.20 15.02
CA ARG A 476 0.72 -14.87 13.90
C ARG A 476 1.68 -15.83 13.18
N ALA A 477 1.32 -17.12 13.14
CA ALA A 477 2.11 -18.18 12.53
C ALA A 477 1.46 -18.63 11.21
N PHE A 478 2.08 -18.30 10.08
CA PHE A 478 1.58 -18.65 8.75
C PHE A 478 2.01 -20.07 8.36
N ASP A 479 1.11 -20.87 7.80
CA ASP A 479 1.43 -22.16 7.19
C ASP A 479 1.22 -22.11 5.67
N GLY A 480 2.26 -22.46 4.89
CA GLY A 480 2.22 -22.53 3.43
C GLY A 480 2.36 -23.94 2.88
N SER A 481 2.23 -24.98 3.70
CA SER A 481 2.42 -26.39 3.33
C SER A 481 1.55 -26.82 2.14
N HIS A 482 0.35 -26.25 2.02
CA HIS A 482 -0.63 -26.50 0.97
C HIS A 482 -0.26 -25.91 -0.40
N LEU A 483 0.74 -25.03 -0.49
CA LEU A 483 1.14 -24.38 -1.75
C LEU A 483 1.79 -25.37 -2.73
N LYS A 484 1.22 -25.45 -3.93
CA LYS A 484 1.68 -26.34 -5.01
C LYS A 484 2.65 -25.68 -6.00
N LEU A 485 2.60 -24.35 -6.15
CA LEU A 485 3.51 -23.54 -6.96
C LEU A 485 3.71 -24.06 -8.41
N PRO A 486 2.65 -24.13 -9.22
CA PRO A 486 2.74 -24.64 -10.58
C PRO A 486 3.60 -23.74 -11.48
N GLY A 487 4.34 -24.35 -12.40
CA GLY A 487 5.29 -23.66 -13.28
C GLY A 487 6.66 -23.43 -12.65
N ALA A 488 6.82 -23.70 -11.34
CA ALA A 488 8.13 -23.76 -10.71
C ALA A 488 8.91 -24.98 -11.24
N SER A 489 10.21 -24.78 -11.48
CA SER A 489 11.11 -25.85 -11.90
C SER A 489 11.23 -26.92 -10.80
N GLY A 490 10.95 -28.17 -11.17
CA GLY A 490 11.08 -29.32 -10.27
C GLY A 490 12.51 -29.60 -9.80
N ALA A 491 13.51 -28.89 -10.34
CA ALA A 491 14.89 -28.93 -9.85
C ALA A 491 15.06 -28.24 -8.49
N PHE A 492 14.10 -27.41 -8.07
CA PHE A 492 14.14 -26.71 -6.78
C PHE A 492 13.00 -27.18 -5.88
N VAL A 493 13.33 -27.60 -4.67
CA VAL A 493 12.36 -27.88 -3.61
C VAL A 493 12.47 -26.76 -2.59
N LEU A 494 11.40 -25.96 -2.45
CA LEU A 494 11.37 -24.87 -1.47
C LEU A 494 11.21 -25.41 -0.04
N TYR A 495 11.97 -24.85 0.89
CA TYR A 495 11.87 -25.15 2.32
C TYR A 495 10.57 -24.62 2.92
N ASP A 496 10.16 -25.20 4.05
CA ASP A 496 8.92 -24.81 4.74
C ASP A 496 8.88 -23.33 5.11
N HIS A 497 10.00 -22.73 5.54
CA HIS A 497 10.03 -21.29 5.85
C HIS A 497 9.80 -20.40 4.64
N GLN A 498 10.18 -20.85 3.44
CA GLN A 498 9.92 -20.13 2.19
C GLN A 498 8.43 -20.25 1.84
N LYS A 499 7.85 -21.44 1.95
CA LYS A 499 6.41 -21.65 1.76
C LYS A 499 5.58 -20.80 2.72
N ARG A 500 5.94 -20.75 4.01
CA ARG A 500 5.33 -19.85 5.00
C ARG A 500 5.45 -18.38 4.59
N GLY A 501 6.61 -17.97 4.09
CA GLY A 501 6.85 -16.62 3.58
C GLY A 501 5.97 -16.27 2.38
N ILE A 502 5.80 -17.19 1.43
CA ILE A 502 4.91 -17.05 0.27
C ILE A 502 3.47 -16.90 0.74
N TRP A 503 2.98 -17.80 1.60
CA TRP A 503 1.63 -17.74 2.11
C TRP A 503 1.35 -16.44 2.88
N ARG A 504 2.31 -16.00 3.69
CA ARG A 504 2.22 -14.72 4.41
C ARG A 504 2.02 -13.54 3.45
N ILE A 505 2.77 -13.50 2.34
CA ILE A 505 2.60 -12.47 1.31
C ILE A 505 1.20 -12.53 0.70
N ILE A 506 0.73 -13.72 0.34
CA ILE A 506 -0.60 -13.90 -0.29
C ILE A 506 -1.72 -13.51 0.68
N ALA A 507 -1.68 -14.00 1.92
CA ALA A 507 -2.76 -13.81 2.88
C ALA A 507 -2.79 -12.42 3.55
N SER A 508 -1.64 -11.75 3.69
CA SER A 508 -1.54 -10.46 4.38
C SER A 508 -1.28 -9.28 3.44
N GLY A 509 -0.86 -9.54 2.20
CA GLY A 509 -0.36 -8.52 1.28
C GLY A 509 0.94 -7.89 1.78
N ALA A 510 0.84 -6.74 2.45
CA ALA A 510 1.99 -5.97 2.93
C ALA A 510 2.80 -6.74 3.98
N THR A 511 3.95 -7.29 3.57
CA THR A 511 4.74 -8.24 4.37
C THR A 511 6.20 -7.83 4.46
N TYR A 512 6.75 -7.85 5.68
CA TYR A 512 8.19 -7.73 5.91
C TYR A 512 8.83 -9.11 6.12
N LEU A 513 9.70 -9.53 5.18
CA LEU A 513 10.43 -10.80 5.23
C LEU A 513 11.84 -10.63 5.84
N ALA A 514 11.92 -10.66 7.17
CA ALA A 514 13.16 -10.53 7.94
C ALA A 514 13.98 -11.84 8.02
N HIS A 515 14.16 -12.56 6.91
CA HIS A 515 14.96 -13.79 6.89
C HIS A 515 16.46 -13.51 6.82
N ALA A 516 17.28 -14.40 7.39
CA ALA A 516 18.74 -14.35 7.31
C ALA A 516 19.26 -14.30 5.86
N VAL A 517 20.48 -13.82 5.67
CA VAL A 517 21.18 -13.89 4.36
C VAL A 517 21.32 -15.36 3.96
N GLY A 518 21.09 -15.69 2.70
CA GLY A 518 21.13 -17.07 2.19
C GLY A 518 19.84 -17.88 2.40
N ALA A 519 18.85 -17.40 3.15
CA ALA A 519 17.59 -18.12 3.39
C ALA A 519 16.65 -18.25 2.18
N GLY A 520 17.09 -17.89 0.97
CA GLY A 520 16.30 -17.98 -0.27
C GLY A 520 15.18 -16.95 -0.39
N LYS A 521 15.42 -15.70 0.03
CA LYS A 521 14.45 -14.59 -0.03
C LYS A 521 13.97 -14.29 -1.45
N THR A 522 14.86 -14.24 -2.44
CA THR A 522 14.51 -13.94 -3.83
C THR A 522 13.57 -14.98 -4.43
N MET A 523 13.88 -16.27 -4.24
CA MET A 523 13.00 -17.36 -4.69
C MET A 523 11.63 -17.31 -4.01
N THR A 524 11.59 -16.95 -2.72
CA THR A 524 10.34 -16.72 -1.99
C THR A 524 9.51 -15.60 -2.64
N MET A 525 10.15 -14.48 -3.01
CA MET A 525 9.48 -13.36 -3.69
C MET A 525 8.99 -13.75 -5.10
N ALA A 526 9.82 -14.46 -5.88
CA ALA A 526 9.46 -14.90 -7.22
C ALA A 526 8.25 -15.85 -7.20
N ALA A 527 8.28 -16.86 -6.31
CA ALA A 527 7.16 -17.77 -6.13
C ALA A 527 5.89 -17.05 -5.66
N ALA A 528 6.00 -16.11 -4.73
CA ALA A 528 4.85 -15.32 -4.30
C ALA A 528 4.26 -14.46 -5.41
N ILE A 529 5.09 -13.87 -6.30
CA ILE A 529 4.61 -13.11 -7.45
C ILE A 529 3.84 -14.02 -8.41
N MET A 530 4.42 -15.16 -8.78
CA MET A 530 3.80 -16.07 -9.74
C MET A 530 2.50 -16.67 -9.19
N GLU A 531 2.48 -17.00 -7.90
CA GLU A 531 1.28 -17.55 -7.27
C GLU A 531 0.16 -16.51 -7.15
N GLN A 532 0.48 -15.27 -6.77
CA GLN A 532 -0.49 -14.18 -6.79
C GLN A 532 -1.04 -13.91 -8.20
N ARG A 533 -0.24 -14.05 -9.26
CA ARG A 533 -0.72 -13.93 -10.64
C ARG A 533 -1.66 -15.07 -11.02
N ARG A 534 -1.30 -16.32 -10.70
CA ARG A 534 -2.13 -17.51 -10.97
C ARG A 534 -3.50 -17.40 -10.28
N LEU A 535 -3.50 -16.95 -9.04
CA LEU A 535 -4.69 -16.73 -8.24
C LEU A 535 -5.44 -15.44 -8.61
N GLY A 536 -5.06 -14.73 -9.67
CA GLY A 536 -5.77 -13.52 -10.09
C GLY A 536 -5.72 -12.40 -9.04
N LEU A 537 -4.74 -12.37 -8.15
CA LEU A 537 -4.60 -11.33 -7.12
C LEU A 537 -3.88 -10.10 -7.67
N ILE A 538 -2.94 -10.32 -8.59
CA ILE A 538 -2.18 -9.27 -9.27
C ILE A 538 -2.09 -9.52 -10.78
N ALA A 539 -2.05 -8.45 -11.56
CA ALA A 539 -1.90 -8.51 -13.02
C ALA A 539 -0.48 -8.19 -13.51
N LYS A 540 0.34 -7.53 -12.69
CA LYS A 540 1.72 -7.11 -12.99
C LYS A 540 2.47 -6.85 -11.69
N ALA A 541 3.66 -7.42 -11.54
CA ALA A 541 4.51 -7.20 -10.37
C ALA A 541 5.71 -6.31 -10.71
N MET A 542 6.13 -5.48 -9.75
CA MET A 542 7.39 -4.73 -9.82
C MET A 542 8.27 -5.10 -8.63
N LEU A 543 9.49 -5.53 -8.90
CA LEU A 543 10.51 -5.93 -7.93
C LEU A 543 11.65 -4.91 -7.95
N VAL A 544 11.78 -4.13 -6.87
CA VAL A 544 12.82 -3.12 -6.74
C VAL A 544 14.01 -3.69 -5.96
N VAL A 545 15.20 -3.67 -6.55
CA VAL A 545 16.42 -4.31 -6.00
C VAL A 545 17.65 -3.40 -6.01
N PRO A 546 18.66 -3.62 -5.16
CA PRO A 546 19.95 -2.93 -5.27
C PRO A 546 20.60 -3.20 -6.64
N GLY A 547 21.37 -2.24 -7.16
CA GLY A 547 21.99 -2.35 -8.48
C GLY A 547 22.83 -3.62 -8.67
N HIS A 548 23.65 -3.96 -7.68
CA HIS A 548 24.48 -5.16 -7.69
C HIS A 548 23.67 -6.47 -7.63
N CYS A 549 22.41 -6.44 -7.17
CA CYS A 549 21.54 -7.60 -7.08
C CYS A 549 20.67 -7.80 -8.33
N LEU A 550 20.68 -6.87 -9.31
CA LEU A 550 19.75 -6.89 -10.44
C LEU A 550 19.86 -8.18 -11.27
N ALA A 551 21.07 -8.49 -11.73
CA ALA A 551 21.35 -9.68 -12.54
C ALA A 551 21.10 -10.98 -11.75
N GLN A 552 21.41 -10.97 -10.45
CA GLN A 552 21.16 -12.10 -9.56
C GLN A 552 19.65 -12.35 -9.40
N ALA A 553 18.87 -11.31 -9.14
CA ALA A 553 17.42 -11.41 -8.98
C ALA A 553 16.74 -11.93 -10.24
N ALA A 554 17.12 -11.41 -11.41
CA ALA A 554 16.60 -11.88 -12.69
C ALA A 554 16.94 -13.36 -12.96
N ARG A 555 18.20 -13.77 -12.67
CA ARG A 555 18.64 -15.15 -12.84
C ARG A 555 17.91 -16.11 -11.91
N GLU A 556 17.79 -15.78 -10.62
CA GLU A 556 17.10 -16.61 -9.64
C GLU A 556 15.59 -16.72 -9.96
N PHE A 557 14.97 -15.66 -10.47
CA PHE A 557 13.59 -15.68 -10.92
C PHE A 557 13.39 -16.66 -12.09
N LEU A 558 14.21 -16.54 -13.15
CA LEU A 558 14.11 -17.41 -14.33
C LEU A 558 14.58 -18.85 -14.05
N ALA A 559 15.50 -19.05 -13.10
CA ALA A 559 15.89 -20.40 -12.67
C ALA A 559 14.71 -21.14 -12.02
N LEU A 560 13.91 -20.44 -11.21
CA LEU A 560 12.72 -21.02 -10.60
C LEU A 560 11.55 -21.09 -11.59
N TYR A 561 11.33 -20.07 -12.43
CA TYR A 561 10.25 -20.01 -13.41
C TYR A 561 10.79 -19.69 -14.83
N PRO A 562 11.27 -20.70 -15.58
CA PRO A 562 11.85 -20.48 -16.91
C PRO A 562 10.88 -19.91 -17.95
N GLY A 563 9.58 -20.15 -17.79
CA GLY A 563 8.54 -19.64 -18.69
C GLY A 563 8.07 -18.21 -18.41
N ALA A 564 8.61 -17.54 -17.37
CA ALA A 564 8.15 -16.22 -16.96
C ALA A 564 8.67 -15.11 -17.89
N ARG A 565 7.79 -14.17 -18.26
CA ARG A 565 8.14 -12.95 -19.02
C ARG A 565 8.57 -11.85 -18.07
N ILE A 566 9.88 -11.62 -17.94
CA ILE A 566 10.40 -10.54 -17.08
C ILE A 566 10.99 -9.38 -17.88
N LEU A 567 10.83 -8.16 -17.36
CA LEU A 567 11.46 -6.95 -17.87
C LEU A 567 12.49 -6.45 -16.85
N VAL A 568 13.75 -6.24 -17.25
CA VAL A 568 14.85 -5.86 -16.35
C VAL A 568 15.40 -4.50 -16.75
N ALA A 569 15.61 -3.60 -15.78
CA ALA A 569 16.27 -2.32 -16.01
C ALA A 569 17.14 -1.82 -14.86
N ASP A 570 18.19 -1.09 -15.24
CA ASP A 570 19.16 -0.43 -14.38
C ASP A 570 19.24 1.09 -14.65
N GLU A 571 20.17 1.80 -14.00
CA GLU A 571 20.39 3.25 -14.18
C GLU A 571 20.79 3.66 -15.60
N THR A 572 21.48 2.79 -16.35
CA THR A 572 21.94 3.08 -17.71
C THR A 572 20.75 3.19 -18.70
N ASN A 573 19.62 2.61 -18.30
CA ASN A 573 18.33 2.72 -18.96
C ASN A 573 17.52 3.98 -18.57
N PHE A 574 18.06 4.86 -17.70
CA PHE A 574 17.34 6.00 -17.12
C PHE A 574 17.92 7.39 -17.44
N THR A 575 18.55 7.56 -18.62
CA THR A 575 18.57 8.91 -19.25
C THR A 575 17.14 9.33 -19.58
N LYS A 576 16.83 10.64 -19.67
CA LYS A 576 15.45 11.17 -19.84
C LYS A 576 14.66 10.37 -20.90
N ASP A 577 15.24 10.21 -22.09
CA ASP A 577 14.63 9.50 -23.22
C ASP A 577 14.50 7.99 -23.01
N LYS A 578 15.55 7.33 -22.50
CA LYS A 578 15.53 5.88 -22.22
C LYS A 578 14.52 5.52 -21.13
N ARG A 579 14.34 6.41 -20.14
CA ARG A 579 13.32 6.27 -19.08
C ARG A 579 11.91 6.28 -19.65
N HIS A 580 11.58 7.25 -20.50
CA HIS A 580 10.26 7.29 -21.15
C HIS A 580 10.01 6.04 -22.00
N ARG A 581 11.04 5.52 -22.69
CA ARG A 581 10.98 4.24 -23.40
C ARG A 581 10.73 3.04 -22.50
N PHE A 582 11.44 2.95 -21.37
CA PHE A 582 11.26 1.87 -20.41
C PHE A 582 9.85 1.87 -19.82
N LEU A 583 9.37 3.02 -19.33
CA LEU A 583 8.03 3.16 -18.75
C LEU A 583 6.93 2.84 -19.78
N SER A 584 7.14 3.25 -21.03
CA SER A 584 6.20 2.92 -22.12
C SER A 584 6.12 1.42 -22.36
N ARG A 585 7.25 0.72 -22.50
CA ARG A 585 7.28 -0.75 -22.64
C ARG A 585 6.73 -1.49 -21.43
N ALA A 586 6.96 -0.95 -20.23
CA ALA A 586 6.39 -1.48 -19.00
C ALA A 586 4.86 -1.36 -18.98
N ALA A 587 4.30 -0.31 -19.58
CA ALA A 587 2.87 -0.08 -19.66
C ALA A 587 2.19 -0.88 -20.80
N THR A 588 2.78 -0.91 -21.99
CA THR A 588 2.15 -1.42 -23.23
C THR A 588 2.31 -2.91 -23.47
N ALA A 589 2.96 -3.66 -22.58
CA ALA A 589 3.13 -5.11 -22.68
C ALA A 589 2.76 -5.87 -21.39
N THR A 590 2.44 -7.16 -21.56
CA THR A 590 2.10 -8.08 -20.47
C THR A 590 3.37 -8.73 -19.91
N TRP A 591 3.81 -8.26 -18.74
CA TRP A 591 4.97 -8.78 -18.03
C TRP A 591 4.55 -9.49 -16.75
N ASP A 592 5.20 -10.61 -16.44
CA ASP A 592 5.01 -11.33 -15.18
C ASP A 592 5.63 -10.58 -14.01
N ALA A 593 6.86 -10.11 -14.19
CA ALA A 593 7.55 -9.24 -13.24
C ALA A 593 8.44 -8.20 -13.96
N ILE A 594 8.50 -7.00 -13.39
CA ILE A 594 9.42 -5.93 -13.80
C ILE A 594 10.47 -5.77 -12.69
N ILE A 595 11.74 -6.04 -12.98
CA ILE A 595 12.83 -5.94 -12.01
C ILE A 595 13.62 -4.65 -12.29
N ILE A 596 13.70 -3.76 -11.30
CA ILE A 596 14.26 -2.41 -11.45
C ILE A 596 15.20 -2.07 -10.28
N THR A 597 16.21 -1.23 -10.51
CA THR A 597 17.10 -0.78 -9.42
C THR A 597 16.45 0.29 -8.54
N HIS A 598 16.88 0.43 -7.27
CA HIS A 598 16.40 1.51 -6.39
C HIS A 598 16.58 2.91 -7.00
N SER A 599 17.72 3.13 -7.61
CA SER A 599 18.08 4.37 -8.29
C SER A 599 17.16 4.65 -9.48
N ALA A 600 16.89 3.65 -10.31
CA ALA A 600 15.93 3.73 -11.40
C ALA A 600 14.50 3.98 -10.90
N PHE A 601 14.10 3.34 -9.79
CA PHE A 601 12.77 3.49 -9.19
C PHE A 601 12.49 4.91 -8.69
N ARG A 602 13.50 5.66 -8.21
CA ARG A 602 13.34 7.07 -7.79
C ARG A 602 12.83 7.98 -8.90
N PHE A 603 13.02 7.61 -10.16
CA PHE A 603 12.54 8.38 -11.30
C PHE A 603 11.07 8.13 -11.63
N ILE A 604 10.40 7.19 -10.95
CA ILE A 604 8.94 7.03 -11.03
C ILE A 604 8.32 7.98 -9.99
N GLY A 605 7.75 9.08 -10.46
CA GLY A 605 7.09 10.08 -9.61
C GLY A 605 5.83 9.52 -8.94
N VAL A 606 5.62 9.93 -7.69
CA VAL A 606 4.35 9.69 -6.98
C VAL A 606 3.36 10.77 -7.42
N PRO A 607 2.10 10.43 -7.74
CA PRO A 607 1.10 11.44 -8.10
C PRO A 607 0.91 12.46 -6.98
N SER A 608 0.94 13.75 -7.31
CA SER A 608 0.77 14.86 -6.36
C SER A 608 -0.46 14.72 -5.46
N ALA A 609 -1.60 14.31 -6.03
CA ALA A 609 -2.85 14.08 -5.31
C ALA A 609 -2.75 12.98 -4.23
N PHE A 610 -1.92 11.95 -4.44
CA PHE A 610 -1.71 10.89 -3.45
C PHE A 610 -0.88 11.40 -2.27
N GLU A 611 0.19 12.17 -2.54
CA GLU A 611 1.02 12.77 -1.49
C GLU A 611 0.20 13.75 -0.63
N GLN A 612 -0.65 14.57 -1.26
CA GLN A 612 -1.58 15.46 -0.55
C GLN A 612 -2.54 14.69 0.37
N ARG A 613 -3.20 13.63 -0.14
CA ARG A 613 -4.12 12.81 0.66
C ARG A 613 -3.43 12.18 1.87
N MET A 614 -2.21 11.66 1.69
CA MET A 614 -1.45 11.06 2.79
C MET A 614 -1.16 12.07 3.91
N ILE A 615 -0.79 13.31 3.56
CA ILE A 615 -0.54 14.37 4.55
C ILE A 615 -1.85 14.78 5.24
N GLN A 616 -2.95 14.82 4.49
CA GLN A 616 -4.26 15.18 5.03
C GLN A 616 -4.80 14.13 6.02
N ASP A 617 -4.62 12.85 5.73
CA ASP A 617 -4.96 11.76 6.65
C ASP A 617 -4.15 11.85 7.97
N GLU A 618 -2.88 12.28 7.90
CA GLU A 618 -2.03 12.49 9.10
C GLU A 618 -2.47 13.73 9.90
N LEU A 619 -2.92 14.79 9.22
CA LEU A 619 -3.50 15.97 9.86
C LEU A 619 -4.79 15.65 10.62
N GLU A 620 -5.70 14.87 10.03
CA GLU A 620 -6.96 14.46 10.66
C GLU A 620 -6.69 13.64 11.94
N LEU A 621 -5.69 12.75 11.90
CA LEU A 621 -5.28 11.97 13.06
C LEU A 621 -4.85 12.88 14.24
N TYR A 622 -4.07 13.92 13.98
CA TYR A 622 -3.63 14.85 15.03
C TYR A 622 -4.78 15.71 15.55
N GLU A 623 -5.74 16.09 14.72
CA GLU A 623 -6.96 16.78 15.16
C GLU A 623 -7.80 15.91 16.09
N GLN A 624 -7.99 14.63 15.75
CA GLN A 624 -8.69 13.68 16.62
C GLN A 624 -7.98 13.53 17.98
N LEU A 625 -6.65 13.47 18.00
CA LEU A 625 -5.88 13.41 19.25
C LEU A 625 -6.08 14.67 20.11
N LEU A 626 -6.09 15.86 19.52
CA LEU A 626 -6.31 17.13 20.25
C LEU A 626 -7.66 17.18 20.98
N THR A 627 -8.70 16.52 20.44
CA THR A 627 -10.03 16.47 21.09
C THR A 627 -10.06 15.57 22.34
N LYS A 628 -9.19 14.56 22.41
CA LYS A 628 -9.12 13.61 23.53
C LYS A 628 -8.25 14.08 24.70
N VAL A 629 -7.43 15.11 24.50
CA VAL A 629 -6.56 15.67 25.56
C VAL A 629 -7.41 16.50 26.53
N ALA A 630 -7.31 16.22 27.83
CA ALA A 630 -8.00 16.98 28.88
C ALA A 630 -7.61 18.47 28.83
N SER A 631 -8.55 19.39 29.11
CA SER A 631 -8.35 20.86 28.94
C SER A 631 -7.18 21.44 29.74
N ASP A 632 -6.79 20.76 30.82
CA ASP A 632 -5.72 21.12 31.75
C ASP A 632 -4.33 20.60 31.35
N ASP A 633 -4.22 19.60 30.47
CA ASP A 633 -2.95 19.15 29.90
C ASP A 633 -2.47 20.04 28.74
N ARG A 634 -1.94 21.21 29.14
CA ARG A 634 -1.41 22.24 28.22
C ARG A 634 -0.15 21.81 27.49
N VAL A 635 0.65 20.90 28.04
CA VAL A 635 1.96 20.51 27.48
C VAL A 635 1.76 19.60 26.27
N SER A 636 0.89 18.61 26.38
CA SER A 636 0.58 17.69 25.28
C SER A 636 -0.10 18.39 24.11
N ARG A 637 -1.02 19.34 24.38
CA ARG A 637 -1.67 20.16 23.33
C ARG A 637 -0.66 20.93 22.48
N LYS A 638 0.24 21.68 23.11
CA LYS A 638 1.21 22.53 22.40
C LYS A 638 2.13 21.73 21.47
N ARG A 639 2.47 20.49 21.85
CA ARG A 639 3.31 19.61 21.02
C ARG A 639 2.57 19.12 19.76
N LEU A 640 1.30 18.77 19.89
CA LEU A 640 0.44 18.35 18.78
C LEU A 640 0.19 19.50 17.78
N GLU A 641 -0.03 20.72 18.29
CA GLU A 641 -0.21 21.92 17.46
C GLU A 641 1.00 22.22 16.56
N ARG A 642 2.22 22.11 17.11
CA ARG A 642 3.47 22.31 16.34
C ARG A 642 3.66 21.28 15.22
N LEU A 643 3.33 20.02 15.48
CA LEU A 643 3.43 18.95 14.47
C LEU A 643 2.42 19.15 13.34
N LYS A 644 1.21 19.62 13.69
CA LYS A 644 0.16 19.96 12.72
C LYS A 644 0.60 21.11 11.79
N GLU A 645 1.25 22.13 12.33
CA GLU A 645 1.73 23.28 11.56
C GLU A 645 2.75 22.87 10.49
N GLY A 646 3.75 22.06 10.84
CA GLY A 646 4.75 21.59 9.87
C GLY A 646 4.19 20.71 8.75
N LEU A 647 3.12 19.93 9.02
CA LEU A 647 2.43 19.16 7.97
C LEU A 647 1.61 20.05 7.04
N LYS A 648 1.03 21.15 7.54
CA LYS A 648 0.31 22.12 6.70
C LYS A 648 1.24 22.85 5.73
N GLU A 649 2.39 23.32 6.20
CA GLU A 649 3.40 23.97 5.35
C GLU A 649 3.83 23.05 4.20
N ARG A 650 4.03 21.75 4.50
CA ARG A 650 4.37 20.76 3.49
C ARG A 650 3.25 20.55 2.47
N LEU A 651 1.99 20.54 2.90
CA LEU A 651 0.82 20.41 2.01
C LEU A 651 0.72 21.61 1.05
N GLU A 652 0.92 22.82 1.55
CA GLU A 652 0.94 24.04 0.73
C GLU A 652 2.05 24.00 -0.33
N SER A 653 3.25 23.53 0.05
CA SER A 653 4.38 23.41 -0.88
C SER A 653 4.11 22.40 -2.02
N LEU A 654 3.33 21.36 -1.75
CA LEU A 654 3.00 20.32 -2.74
C LEU A 654 1.91 20.75 -3.71
N ALA A 655 1.00 21.63 -3.30
CA ALA A 655 -0.01 22.20 -4.18
C ALA A 655 0.60 23.02 -5.35
N ALA A 656 1.82 23.52 -5.18
CA ALA A 656 2.54 24.30 -6.18
C ALA A 656 3.30 23.46 -7.24
N ARG A 657 3.40 22.14 -7.06
CA ARG A 657 4.22 21.26 -7.92
C ARG A 657 3.38 20.68 -9.06
N LYS A 658 3.81 20.88 -10.31
CA LYS A 658 3.19 20.26 -11.50
C LYS A 658 3.73 18.84 -11.72
N ASP A 659 2.85 17.89 -12.05
CA ASP A 659 3.22 16.49 -12.29
C ASP A 659 3.81 16.30 -13.71
N ASP A 660 5.12 16.05 -13.80
CA ASP A 660 5.88 15.91 -15.05
C ASP A 660 5.96 14.46 -15.60
N LEU A 661 5.35 13.47 -14.92
CA LEU A 661 5.47 12.06 -15.31
C LEU A 661 4.33 11.57 -16.21
N LEU A 662 4.53 10.41 -16.83
CA LEU A 662 3.48 9.57 -17.44
C LEU A 662 2.46 9.17 -16.36
N THR A 663 1.62 10.10 -15.93
CA THR A 663 0.43 9.80 -15.15
C THR A 663 -0.60 9.31 -16.16
N ILE A 664 -0.73 7.98 -16.27
CA ILE A 664 -1.96 7.39 -16.81
C ILE A 664 -3.05 7.86 -15.84
N LEU A 665 -4.05 8.56 -16.37
CA LEU A 665 -4.99 9.40 -15.64
C LEU A 665 -5.74 8.58 -14.57
N ARG A 666 -5.28 8.63 -13.32
CA ARG A 666 -6.04 8.13 -12.17
C ARG A 666 -7.18 9.11 -11.86
N ASP A 667 -8.29 8.99 -12.57
CA ASP A 667 -9.59 9.41 -12.04
C ASP A 667 -10.62 8.27 -12.21
N ARG A 668 -10.70 7.42 -11.17
CA ARG A 668 -11.93 7.14 -10.38
C ARG A 668 -11.91 5.78 -9.69
N ARG A 669 -12.34 5.84 -8.43
CA ARG A 669 -13.16 4.85 -7.71
C ARG A 669 -12.66 3.39 -7.75
N ARG A 670 -11.66 3.07 -6.90
CA ARG A 670 -11.87 1.88 -6.06
C ARG A 670 -13.09 2.16 -5.17
N PRO A 671 -14.00 1.21 -4.94
CA PRO A 671 -14.93 1.33 -3.84
C PRO A 671 -14.10 1.51 -2.57
N ASP A 672 -14.18 2.70 -1.99
CA ASP A 672 -13.69 2.94 -0.65
C ASP A 672 -14.61 2.13 0.26
N HIS A 673 -14.21 0.92 0.66
CA HIS A 673 -14.92 0.14 1.68
C HIS A 673 -14.78 0.74 3.08
N ARG A 674 -14.41 2.03 3.21
CA ARG A 674 -14.51 2.79 4.44
C ARG A 674 -15.32 4.08 4.25
N ARG A 675 -16.60 3.95 4.64
CA ARG A 675 -17.54 4.98 5.14
C ARG A 675 -18.26 5.87 4.12
N ARG A 676 -19.56 5.61 3.96
CA ARG A 676 -20.61 6.62 4.19
C ARG A 676 -21.68 6.03 5.11
N GLY A 677 -21.98 6.74 6.20
CA GLY A 677 -22.94 6.33 7.21
C GLY A 677 -24.38 6.60 6.80
N ALA A 678 -25.25 5.65 7.12
CA ALA A 678 -26.63 5.90 7.53
C ALA A 678 -26.76 5.29 8.94
N GLY A 679 -27.38 6.03 9.86
CA GLY A 679 -27.29 5.80 11.30
C GLY A 679 -27.70 4.40 11.75
N VAL A 680 -26.78 3.73 12.44
CA VAL A 680 -27.04 2.61 13.35
C VAL A 680 -26.89 3.16 14.77
N PRO A 681 -27.80 2.86 15.71
CA PRO A 681 -27.78 3.42 17.06
C PRO A 681 -26.44 3.19 17.77
N GLN A 682 -26.08 4.17 18.59
CA GLN A 682 -24.75 4.49 19.13
C GLN A 682 -24.17 3.49 20.14
N THR A 683 -24.39 2.18 19.96
CA THR A 683 -23.98 1.15 20.94
C THR A 683 -23.15 0.00 20.36
N ILE A 684 -22.83 -0.01 19.06
CA ILE A 684 -22.19 -1.18 18.38
C ILE A 684 -20.94 -0.79 17.56
N LEU A 685 -20.07 0.07 18.11
CA LEU A 685 -18.75 0.39 17.50
C LEU A 685 -17.58 0.33 18.50
N ARG A 686 -17.67 -0.57 19.50
CA ARG A 686 -16.60 -0.75 20.49
C ARG A 686 -15.74 -2.02 20.33
N ASP A 687 -16.19 -3.06 19.64
CA ASP A 687 -15.51 -4.37 19.76
C ASP A 687 -14.85 -4.94 18.49
N GLN A 688 -14.79 -4.22 17.37
CA GLN A 688 -14.13 -4.71 16.13
C GLN A 688 -12.99 -3.83 15.61
N TYR A 689 -12.50 -2.89 16.43
CA TYR A 689 -11.35 -2.04 16.10
C TYR A 689 -10.23 -2.13 17.17
N VAL A 690 -10.13 -3.26 17.87
CA VAL A 690 -9.16 -3.43 18.96
C VAL A 690 -7.74 -3.75 18.44
N ASP A 691 -7.57 -4.24 17.20
CA ASP A 691 -6.24 -4.63 16.68
C ASP A 691 -5.53 -3.57 15.81
N VAL A 692 -6.10 -2.36 15.65
CA VAL A 692 -5.42 -1.24 14.97
C VAL A 692 -4.86 -0.20 15.97
N GLU A 693 -5.30 -0.22 17.23
CA GLU A 693 -4.74 0.64 18.28
C GLU A 693 -3.32 0.19 18.69
N GLY A 694 -3.05 -1.13 18.70
CA GLY A 694 -1.71 -1.67 18.94
C GLY A 694 -0.69 -1.28 17.88
N SER A 695 -1.08 -1.25 16.60
CA SER A 695 -0.18 -0.91 15.48
C SER A 695 -0.05 0.60 15.22
N ARG A 696 -1.00 1.43 15.67
CA ARG A 696 -0.87 2.90 15.70
C ARG A 696 0.04 3.37 16.84
N SER A 697 -0.06 2.76 18.01
CA SER A 697 0.82 3.06 19.15
C SER A 697 2.26 2.62 18.88
N GLN A 698 2.47 1.49 18.19
CA GLN A 698 3.80 1.02 17.74
C GLN A 698 4.49 1.93 16.70
N ARG A 699 3.72 2.62 15.83
CA ARG A 699 4.29 3.61 14.89
C ARG A 699 4.81 4.87 15.59
N LEU A 700 4.22 5.24 16.72
CA LEU A 700 4.70 6.32 17.59
C LEU A 700 5.98 5.92 18.34
N THR A 701 6.08 4.66 18.80
CA THR A 701 7.28 4.15 19.49
C THR A 701 8.48 4.01 18.54
N ALA A 702 8.25 3.59 17.29
CA ALA A 702 9.34 3.42 16.31
C ALA A 702 9.97 4.75 15.81
N ARG A 703 9.27 5.89 15.94
CA ARG A 703 9.75 7.21 15.47
C ARG A 703 10.45 8.05 16.54
N LEU A 704 10.50 7.61 17.81
CA LEU A 704 11.03 8.40 18.94
C LEU A 704 12.17 7.74 19.75
N GLY A 705 12.87 6.73 19.21
CA GLY A 705 14.12 6.21 19.77
C GLY A 705 14.04 4.76 20.27
N PRO A 706 15.19 4.07 20.42
CA PRO A 706 15.23 2.62 20.50
C PRO A 706 14.96 2.14 21.93
N LEU A 707 14.36 0.94 22.06
CA LEU A 707 14.78 -0.13 22.98
C LEU A 707 13.72 -1.24 23.07
N CYS A 708 14.06 -2.40 22.52
CA CYS A 708 13.79 -3.70 23.12
C CYS A 708 14.88 -4.67 22.61
N GLU A 709 16.06 -4.60 23.24
CA GLU A 709 17.01 -5.70 23.19
C GLU A 709 16.49 -6.82 24.08
N ILE A 710 16.05 -7.91 23.47
CA ILE A 710 16.04 -9.22 24.11
C ILE A 710 17.48 -9.73 24.00
N ALA A 711 18.15 -9.86 25.15
CA ALA A 711 19.47 -10.46 25.24
C ALA A 711 19.39 -11.96 24.91
N LEU A 712 19.52 -12.32 23.64
CA LEU A 712 19.97 -13.65 23.24
C LEU A 712 21.48 -13.71 23.51
N ARG A 713 21.88 -14.37 24.60
CA ARG A 713 23.29 -14.65 24.91
C ARG A 713 23.95 -15.36 23.72
N ARG A 714 24.83 -14.66 23.00
CA ARG A 714 25.82 -15.26 22.10
C ARG A 714 27.16 -15.32 22.83
N ASN A 715 27.62 -16.54 23.12
CA ASN A 715 29.03 -16.79 23.43
C ASN A 715 29.86 -16.55 22.16
N GLN A 716 30.64 -15.49 22.11
CA GLN A 716 31.80 -15.36 21.22
C GLN A 716 32.91 -14.62 21.96
N GLU A 717 33.94 -15.35 22.37
CA GLU A 717 35.25 -14.78 22.71
C GLU A 717 36.01 -14.42 21.42
N PRO A 718 36.85 -13.37 21.42
CA PRO A 718 37.56 -12.92 20.24
C PRO A 718 38.93 -13.61 20.10
N TRP A 719 39.23 -14.15 18.91
CA TRP A 719 40.59 -14.52 18.52
C TRP A 719 41.15 -13.50 17.52
N ALA A 720 42.24 -12.86 17.91
CA ALA A 720 43.03 -11.97 17.09
C ALA A 720 44.15 -12.75 16.36
N GLY A 721 44.22 -12.55 15.04
CA GLY A 721 45.45 -12.44 14.23
C GLY A 721 46.34 -13.68 13.99
N ALA A 722 46.35 -14.16 12.75
CA ALA A 722 47.56 -14.38 11.92
C ALA A 722 47.16 -15.00 10.57
N GLY A 723 47.71 -14.47 9.46
CA GLY A 723 47.43 -14.94 8.11
C GLY A 723 48.29 -16.11 7.65
N ALA A 724 47.80 -16.85 6.63
CA ALA A 724 48.54 -17.32 5.45
C ALA A 724 47.80 -18.49 4.74
N SER A 725 47.72 -18.37 3.41
CA SER A 725 47.65 -19.40 2.35
C SER A 725 46.74 -20.64 2.44
N LEU A 726 45.75 -20.67 1.54
CA LEU A 726 45.42 -21.75 0.57
C LEU A 726 45.74 -23.22 0.93
N ARG A 727 44.69 -24.06 1.04
CA ARG A 727 44.37 -25.15 0.07
C ARG A 727 43.07 -25.90 0.40
N HIS A 728 42.42 -26.41 -0.65
CA HIS A 728 41.30 -27.35 -0.64
C HIS A 728 41.59 -28.64 0.14
N ALA A 729 40.79 -28.92 1.17
CA ALA A 729 40.27 -30.23 1.56
C ALA A 729 39.35 -30.03 2.79
N ASP A 730 38.40 -30.95 2.99
CA ASP A 730 37.61 -31.15 4.21
C ASP A 730 36.38 -30.26 4.42
N TYR A 731 35.36 -30.50 3.60
CA TYR A 731 33.95 -30.25 3.95
C TYR A 731 33.27 -31.61 4.22
N GLN A 732 33.42 -32.13 5.44
CA GLN A 732 32.51 -33.11 6.02
C GLN A 732 32.41 -32.89 7.53
N HIS A 733 31.16 -32.92 8.01
CA HIS A 733 30.71 -32.85 9.41
C HIS A 733 30.66 -31.46 10.06
N ALA A 734 29.47 -30.85 10.10
CA ALA A 734 28.68 -30.68 11.34
C ALA A 734 27.47 -29.74 11.13
N ARG A 735 26.28 -30.32 11.34
CA ARG A 735 25.02 -29.77 11.90
C ARG A 735 24.49 -28.41 11.44
#